data_AF-A0A165EVA0-F1
#
_entry.id   AF-A0A165EVA0-F1
#
_cell.length_a   1.000
_cell.length_b   1.000
_cell.length_c   1.000
_cell.angle_alpha   90.00
_cell.angle_beta   90.00
_cell.angle_gamma   90.00
#
_symmetry.space_group_name_H-M   'P 1'
#
loop_
_entity.id
_entity.type
_entity.pdbx_description
1 polymer ?
#
loop_
_entity_poly.entity_id
_entity_poly.type
_entity_poly.pdbx_seq_one_letter_code
_entity_poly.pdbx_strand_id
1 'polypeptide(L)'
;MRAHTILVHVAFLGALFIGCALQYKKIVKNGIAGYPEEWFPHIGDWYPERNVFQILIALNSGLQLVLVLMQYYLHRNSNSWLPGLVMVAGVIKTLSCGGWMYITFTDDHDAHDVLIIGYIVLNLSWMFESLANTPMQYTHALCRRHQMATACHKVHRIPGAYTKYSFFEWGLIFFDVMFDSAVELEVKAANLQKVTQVITRADSSEAVAVSPAGSSLDQLRSAVNFLSDLYLSFIYWLIFTSLMLTFFYFSIWELAIMGHELSLLSVLSPMLLGMRPFQRWCHTHVGHTTLHVLSLMGLGTYKLESSLHRLFAVVFATMVVNVGAAVNWTDMTDEGVGYHSMLMGLGFLLSSIAKYANHSNNPARTSSVAKAPSVKNVQESIRSWLRNAISLSTLIFTLHCLLTDPGTLITWSWTGYPIKDPVLHLHDSFTHVAQALGLCLPLLLLSLSSLLWFTCSCASTYALYMLSDWLGYAGRLGFVVFLMSITPGLLQRTAWMGHVVKTYFVMWFVVIVFYFASVFMVAYAFVPWGEVYFWERTDLVLLAQMVEIALAFDWSCGKVSASHMSLTRPVHTASYAALSLLCALSLLVMMYRSPVAIIQLHCPSSHLVHVGIWTVHFGIDNEGRDSQRHMRNLIKCMCVSVVRAVEADADADRWEGYGVGRHRAAENGPTHELLTRKQYVDIGPGLNKHTWGAVLLSKIMSIINSTHHLLLSPNGELAPAIEAVLDMYGTPVTVVIAHNGQEKTPLHCELQATELAHIMSKSYPDPVLYLGYVVMQPLAQKPVPYEIMVTDGRVHDIDETDWDRWCEYIFYHGLYCIAYARVSRSTIMDTEMQIEQFVILRPDSGAIADDHDSRYLRTWKEELPPDHVCRVLWLGLYMVAKTTGGVRGHFYHVFDMPLYYKLPEGVAL
;
A
#
# COMPACT_ATOMS: atom_id res chain seq x y z
N MET A 1 -21.52 30.05 -32.74
CA MET A 1 -20.40 30.38 -31.82
C MET A 1 -20.74 31.59 -30.97
N ARG A 2 -20.68 32.84 -31.48
CA ARG A 2 -21.03 34.03 -30.67
C ARG A 2 -22.44 34.00 -30.05
N ALA A 3 -23.45 33.58 -30.82
CA ALA A 3 -24.82 33.44 -30.32
C ALA A 3 -24.93 32.41 -29.17
N HIS A 4 -24.20 31.28 -29.26
CA HIS A 4 -24.14 30.26 -28.21
C HIS A 4 -23.53 30.84 -26.93
N THR A 5 -22.33 31.43 -27.04
CA THR A 5 -21.64 32.03 -25.90
C THR A 5 -22.49 33.12 -25.23
N ILE A 6 -23.11 34.02 -26.01
CA ILE A 6 -23.97 35.08 -25.47
C ILE A 6 -25.19 34.50 -24.76
N LEU A 7 -25.90 33.54 -25.36
CA LEU A 7 -27.09 32.93 -24.75
C LEU A 7 -26.77 32.20 -23.45
N VAL A 8 -25.64 31.49 -23.39
CA VAL A 8 -25.22 30.82 -22.16
C VAL A 8 -24.88 31.82 -21.05
N HIS A 9 -24.13 32.89 -21.37
CA HIS A 9 -23.84 33.94 -20.38
C HIS A 9 -25.12 34.63 -19.89
N VAL A 10 -26.08 34.89 -20.78
CA VAL A 10 -27.38 35.46 -20.43
C VAL A 10 -28.19 34.50 -19.56
N ALA A 11 -28.13 33.19 -19.79
CA ALA A 11 -28.79 32.18 -18.97
C ALA A 11 -28.27 32.20 -17.52
N PHE A 12 -26.95 32.07 -17.34
CA PHE A 12 -26.34 32.01 -16.00
C PHE A 12 -26.40 33.34 -15.25
N LEU A 13 -26.04 34.47 -15.91
CA LEU A 13 -26.08 35.78 -15.26
C LEU A 13 -27.51 36.27 -15.02
N GLY A 14 -28.44 35.96 -15.92
CA GLY A 14 -29.86 36.27 -15.76
C GLY A 14 -30.46 35.53 -14.57
N ALA A 15 -30.17 34.24 -14.45
CA ALA A 15 -30.63 33.44 -13.31
C ALA A 15 -30.00 33.91 -11.99
N LEU A 16 -28.74 34.35 -12.00
CA LEU A 16 -28.05 34.87 -10.79
C LEU A 16 -28.70 36.16 -10.32
N PHE A 17 -28.95 37.06 -11.26
CA PHE A 17 -29.56 38.34 -10.97
C PHE A 17 -30.97 38.17 -10.41
N ILE A 18 -31.79 37.31 -11.04
CA ILE A 18 -33.16 37.05 -10.61
C ILE A 18 -33.18 36.35 -9.25
N GLY A 19 -32.32 35.35 -9.03
CA GLY A 19 -32.22 34.64 -7.76
C GLY A 19 -31.76 35.54 -6.61
N CYS A 20 -30.71 36.33 -6.82
CA CYS A 20 -30.25 37.32 -5.84
C CYS A 20 -31.31 38.39 -5.54
N ALA A 21 -32.07 38.83 -6.55
CA ALA A 21 -33.08 39.88 -6.37
C ALA A 21 -34.35 39.39 -5.65
N LEU A 22 -34.76 38.14 -5.90
CA LEU A 22 -36.06 37.65 -5.42
C LEU A 22 -35.95 36.74 -4.19
N GLN A 23 -34.93 35.88 -4.09
CA GLN A 23 -34.91 34.78 -3.10
C GLN A 23 -33.53 34.46 -2.51
N TYR A 24 -32.63 35.45 -2.39
CA TYR A 24 -31.27 35.26 -1.89
C TYR A 24 -31.13 34.38 -0.64
N LYS A 25 -31.92 34.62 0.42
CA LYS A 25 -31.84 33.85 1.68
C LYS A 25 -32.26 32.38 1.54
N LYS A 26 -33.09 32.04 0.55
CA LYS A 26 -33.52 30.67 0.31
C LYS A 26 -32.49 29.89 -0.52
N ILE A 27 -31.90 30.57 -1.49
CA ILE A 27 -30.91 30.00 -2.41
C ILE A 27 -29.60 29.65 -1.70
N VAL A 28 -29.25 30.41 -0.67
CA VAL A 28 -28.01 30.24 0.09
C VAL A 28 -28.15 29.22 1.25
N LYS A 29 -29.36 28.68 1.47
CA LYS A 29 -29.66 27.77 2.57
C LYS A 29 -29.39 26.32 2.16
N ASN A 30 -28.53 25.62 2.90
CA ASN A 30 -28.26 24.18 2.75
C ASN A 30 -28.88 23.39 3.95
N GLY A 31 -28.82 22.06 3.91
CA GLY A 31 -29.31 21.16 4.97
C GLY A 31 -28.55 21.25 6.31
N ILE A 32 -27.39 21.92 6.34
CA ILE A 32 -26.52 22.04 7.53
C ILE A 32 -26.53 23.47 8.09
N ALA A 33 -26.42 24.49 7.23
CA ALA A 33 -26.29 25.90 7.60
C ALA A 33 -26.97 26.81 6.57
N GLY A 34 -27.22 28.06 6.95
CA GLY A 34 -27.75 29.10 6.06
C GLY A 34 -27.08 30.44 6.32
N TYR A 35 -27.58 31.50 5.68
CA TYR A 35 -27.08 32.85 5.91
C TYR A 35 -27.09 33.20 7.41
N PRO A 36 -25.96 33.65 8.01
CA PRO A 36 -24.83 34.33 7.37
C PRO A 36 -23.59 33.48 7.05
N GLU A 37 -23.55 32.21 7.43
CA GLU A 37 -22.37 31.34 7.28
C GLU A 37 -22.17 30.92 5.82
N GLU A 38 -23.28 30.67 5.13
CA GLU A 38 -23.33 30.56 3.68
C GLU A 38 -23.80 31.90 3.09
N TRP A 39 -23.15 32.36 2.02
CA TRP A 39 -23.44 33.70 1.45
C TRP A 39 -23.37 33.77 -0.08
N PHE A 40 -22.80 32.80 -0.77
CA PHE A 40 -22.78 32.78 -2.24
C PHE A 40 -23.83 31.80 -2.80
N PRO A 41 -24.68 32.21 -3.76
CA PRO A 41 -25.81 31.42 -4.20
C PRO A 41 -25.46 30.35 -5.25
N HIS A 42 -26.08 29.16 -5.10
CA HIS A 42 -26.24 28.17 -6.16
C HIS A 42 -27.49 28.50 -6.99
N ILE A 43 -27.56 28.18 -8.28
CA ILE A 43 -28.71 28.57 -9.12
C ILE A 43 -29.44 27.35 -9.62
N GLY A 44 -30.76 27.46 -9.72
CA GLY A 44 -31.58 26.55 -10.54
C GLY A 44 -32.71 25.88 -9.78
N ASP A 45 -32.82 26.11 -8.48
CA ASP A 45 -33.75 25.36 -7.63
C ASP A 45 -35.13 26.02 -7.54
N TRP A 46 -35.22 27.35 -7.60
CA TRP A 46 -36.46 28.07 -7.26
C TRP A 46 -37.10 28.83 -8.44
N TYR A 47 -38.43 28.89 -8.41
CA TYR A 47 -39.22 29.75 -9.30
C TYR A 47 -39.12 31.22 -8.86
N PRO A 48 -38.92 32.21 -9.77
CA PRO A 48 -38.93 32.08 -11.24
C PRO A 48 -37.56 31.94 -11.92
N GLU A 49 -36.43 31.99 -11.19
CA GLU A 49 -35.10 31.91 -11.83
C GLU A 49 -34.89 30.60 -12.59
N ARG A 50 -35.38 29.47 -12.04
CA ARG A 50 -35.31 28.13 -12.65
C ARG A 50 -35.93 28.12 -14.04
N ASN A 51 -37.12 28.69 -14.20
CA ASN A 51 -37.84 28.65 -15.48
C ASN A 51 -37.15 29.50 -16.54
N VAL A 52 -36.67 30.69 -16.17
CA VAL A 52 -35.93 31.57 -17.08
C VAL A 52 -34.64 30.89 -17.53
N PHE A 53 -33.94 30.26 -16.60
CA PHE A 53 -32.72 29.50 -16.87
C PHE A 53 -32.95 28.31 -17.81
N GLN A 54 -33.95 27.47 -17.52
CA GLN A 54 -34.29 26.30 -18.33
C GLN A 54 -34.71 26.66 -19.77
N ILE A 55 -35.46 27.76 -19.95
CA ILE A 55 -35.87 28.25 -21.27
C ILE A 55 -34.64 28.71 -22.08
N LEU A 56 -33.74 29.47 -21.46
CA LEU A 56 -32.55 29.99 -22.14
C LEU A 56 -31.55 28.87 -22.51
N ILE A 57 -31.39 27.86 -21.65
CA ILE A 57 -30.56 26.67 -21.94
C ILE A 57 -31.21 25.81 -23.04
N ALA A 58 -32.54 25.65 -23.04
CA ALA A 58 -33.25 24.95 -24.11
C ALA A 58 -33.06 25.62 -25.47
N LEU A 59 -33.17 26.95 -25.52
CA LEU A 59 -32.88 27.73 -26.74
C LEU A 59 -31.43 27.57 -27.21
N ASN A 60 -30.49 27.38 -26.27
CA ASN A 60 -29.08 27.21 -26.58
C ASN A 60 -28.70 25.79 -27.05
N SER A 61 -29.49 24.76 -26.68
CA SER A 61 -29.20 23.35 -26.98
C SER A 61 -28.97 23.06 -28.48
N GLY A 62 -29.78 23.65 -29.36
CA GLY A 62 -29.63 23.50 -30.81
C GLY A 62 -28.33 24.10 -31.34
N LEU A 63 -27.88 25.23 -30.77
CA LEU A 63 -26.61 25.86 -31.14
C LEU A 63 -25.42 25.01 -30.66
N GLN A 64 -25.53 24.34 -29.52
CA GLN A 64 -24.49 23.45 -29.01
C GLN A 64 -24.33 22.20 -29.88
N LEU A 65 -25.42 21.57 -30.30
CA LEU A 65 -25.35 20.42 -31.22
C LEU A 65 -24.74 20.80 -32.58
N VAL A 66 -25.04 22.01 -33.09
CA VAL A 66 -24.41 22.53 -34.30
C VAL A 66 -22.90 22.75 -34.12
N LEU A 67 -22.45 23.19 -32.93
CA LEU A 67 -21.02 23.32 -32.61
C LEU A 67 -20.30 21.96 -32.63
N VAL A 68 -20.89 20.95 -31.99
CA VAL A 68 -20.36 19.58 -31.97
C VAL A 68 -20.24 19.00 -33.38
N LEU A 69 -21.28 19.19 -34.21
CA LEU A 69 -21.28 18.77 -35.61
C LEU A 69 -20.22 19.50 -36.45
N MET A 70 -20.11 20.83 -36.31
CA MET A 70 -19.10 21.61 -37.02
C MET A 70 -17.68 21.14 -36.65
N GLN A 71 -17.43 20.90 -35.37
CA GLN A 71 -16.13 20.42 -34.89
C GLN A 71 -15.81 19.02 -35.40
N TYR A 72 -16.81 18.13 -35.51
CA TYR A 72 -16.65 16.82 -36.16
C TYR A 72 -16.22 16.99 -37.63
N TYR A 73 -16.89 17.85 -38.40
CA TYR A 73 -16.54 18.06 -39.81
C TYR A 73 -15.16 18.68 -40.01
N LEU A 74 -14.71 19.56 -39.10
CA LEU A 74 -13.37 20.17 -39.13
C LEU A 74 -12.25 19.15 -38.85
N HIS A 75 -12.50 18.17 -37.99
CA HIS A 75 -11.49 17.21 -37.54
C HIS A 75 -11.59 15.84 -38.22
N ARG A 76 -12.60 15.62 -39.07
CA ARG A 76 -12.83 14.34 -39.76
C ARG A 76 -11.66 14.02 -40.69
N ASN A 77 -11.02 12.88 -40.45
CA ASN A 77 -9.97 12.33 -41.29
C ASN A 77 -10.31 10.87 -41.65
N SER A 78 -10.01 10.42 -42.87
CA SER A 78 -10.33 9.06 -43.35
C SER A 78 -9.59 7.96 -42.57
N ASN A 79 -8.52 8.30 -41.86
CA ASN A 79 -7.65 7.35 -41.16
C ASN A 79 -7.89 7.25 -39.65
N SER A 80 -8.87 7.98 -39.10
CA SER A 80 -9.12 8.02 -37.64
C SER A 80 -10.61 8.02 -37.30
N TRP A 81 -11.01 7.14 -36.39
CA TRP A 81 -12.35 7.08 -35.82
C TRP A 81 -12.55 8.05 -34.64
N LEU A 82 -11.46 8.66 -34.15
CA LEU A 82 -11.41 9.52 -32.96
C LEU A 82 -12.36 10.74 -33.04
N PRO A 83 -12.47 11.48 -34.17
CA PRO A 83 -13.43 12.58 -34.28
C PRO A 83 -14.88 12.12 -34.11
N GLY A 84 -15.19 10.88 -34.51
CA GLY A 84 -16.51 10.28 -34.32
C GLY A 84 -16.82 9.99 -32.85
N LEU A 85 -15.84 9.51 -32.07
CA LEU A 85 -15.99 9.33 -30.63
C LEU A 85 -16.20 10.69 -29.94
N VAL A 86 -15.40 11.71 -30.28
CA VAL A 86 -15.55 13.08 -29.74
C VAL A 86 -16.94 13.64 -30.02
N MET A 87 -17.47 13.43 -31.23
CA MET A 87 -18.83 13.86 -31.58
C MET A 87 -19.88 13.17 -30.70
N VAL A 88 -19.78 11.85 -30.50
CA VAL A 88 -20.69 11.09 -29.64
C VAL A 88 -20.58 11.55 -28.19
N ALA A 89 -19.36 11.72 -27.67
CA ALA A 89 -19.11 12.25 -26.33
C ALA A 89 -19.68 13.66 -26.15
N GLY A 90 -19.57 14.54 -27.15
CA GLY A 90 -20.14 15.89 -27.14
C GLY A 90 -21.68 15.89 -27.15
N VAL A 91 -22.31 14.96 -27.89
CA VAL A 91 -23.76 14.78 -27.86
C VAL A 91 -24.22 14.28 -26.49
N ILE A 92 -23.58 13.26 -25.93
CA ILE A 92 -23.92 12.73 -24.60
C ILE A 92 -23.67 13.81 -23.53
N LYS A 93 -22.58 14.59 -23.62
CA LYS A 93 -22.31 15.74 -22.74
C LYS A 93 -23.46 16.74 -22.79
N THR A 94 -23.95 17.06 -23.98
CA THR A 94 -25.06 18.01 -24.16
C THR A 94 -26.36 17.48 -23.57
N LEU A 95 -26.62 16.17 -23.67
CA LEU A 95 -27.78 15.53 -23.06
C LEU A 95 -27.67 15.46 -21.53
N SER A 96 -26.50 15.11 -20.98
CA SER A 96 -26.24 15.12 -19.53
C SER A 96 -26.40 16.52 -18.97
N CYS A 97 -25.91 17.55 -19.69
CA CYS A 97 -26.12 18.96 -19.35
C CYS A 97 -27.61 19.30 -19.25
N GLY A 98 -28.41 18.92 -20.26
CA GLY A 98 -29.87 19.10 -20.19
C GLY A 98 -30.49 18.33 -19.02
N GLY A 99 -30.00 17.14 -18.72
CA GLY A 99 -30.50 16.29 -17.64
C GLY A 99 -30.43 16.95 -16.27
N TRP A 100 -29.25 17.38 -15.83
CA TRP A 100 -29.08 17.97 -14.49
C TRP A 100 -29.67 19.39 -14.37
N MET A 101 -29.88 20.10 -15.48
CA MET A 101 -30.55 21.41 -15.48
C MET A 101 -32.08 21.30 -15.35
N TYR A 102 -32.65 20.16 -15.75
CA TYR A 102 -34.10 19.92 -15.67
C TYR A 102 -34.51 19.11 -14.44
N ILE A 103 -33.65 18.17 -14.01
CA ILE A 103 -33.79 17.39 -12.79
C ILE A 103 -32.91 18.03 -11.73
N THR A 104 -33.49 18.80 -10.80
CA THR A 104 -32.71 19.48 -9.75
C THR A 104 -32.40 18.55 -8.58
N PHE A 105 -31.39 18.90 -7.78
CA PHE A 105 -31.09 18.21 -6.51
C PHE A 105 -32.32 18.11 -5.60
N THR A 106 -33.20 19.12 -5.64
CA THR A 106 -34.43 19.12 -4.83
C THR A 106 -35.52 18.17 -5.33
N ASP A 107 -35.48 17.79 -6.62
CA ASP A 107 -36.47 16.90 -7.22
C ASP A 107 -36.05 15.42 -7.10
N ASP A 108 -34.79 15.10 -7.42
CA ASP A 108 -34.20 13.77 -7.30
C ASP A 108 -32.67 13.90 -7.17
N HIS A 109 -32.15 13.60 -5.98
CA HIS A 109 -30.75 13.78 -5.66
C HIS A 109 -29.84 12.82 -6.44
N ASP A 110 -30.24 11.55 -6.59
CA ASP A 110 -29.42 10.51 -7.20
C ASP A 110 -29.33 10.71 -8.72
N ALA A 111 -30.46 11.03 -9.37
CA ALA A 111 -30.49 11.30 -10.80
C ALA A 111 -29.71 12.58 -11.16
N HIS A 112 -29.84 13.63 -10.36
CA HIS A 112 -29.07 14.88 -10.52
C HIS A 112 -27.56 14.62 -10.43
N ASP A 113 -27.13 13.86 -9.42
CA ASP A 113 -25.71 13.56 -9.19
C ASP A 113 -25.10 12.70 -10.31
N VAL A 114 -25.83 11.69 -10.80
CA VAL A 114 -25.38 10.88 -11.94
C VAL A 114 -25.21 11.74 -13.20
N LEU A 115 -26.11 12.69 -13.45
CA LEU A 115 -26.11 13.53 -14.65
C LEU A 115 -25.04 14.64 -14.58
N ILE A 116 -24.79 15.24 -13.41
CA ILE A 116 -23.71 16.22 -13.22
C ILE A 116 -22.33 15.54 -13.25
N ILE A 117 -22.16 14.37 -12.63
CA ILE A 117 -20.91 13.59 -12.71
C ILE A 117 -20.65 13.15 -14.15
N GLY A 118 -21.69 12.64 -14.83
CA GLY A 118 -21.61 12.30 -16.25
C GLY A 118 -21.20 13.49 -17.12
N TYR A 119 -21.77 14.67 -16.86
CA TYR A 119 -21.40 15.91 -17.54
C TYR A 119 -19.92 16.27 -17.31
N ILE A 120 -19.45 16.26 -16.06
CA ILE A 120 -18.06 16.63 -15.70
C ILE A 120 -17.05 15.66 -16.34
N VAL A 121 -17.29 14.35 -16.24
CA VAL A 121 -16.41 13.32 -16.83
C VAL A 121 -16.35 13.48 -18.35
N LEU A 122 -17.51 13.61 -19.00
CA LEU A 122 -17.57 13.82 -20.45
C LEU A 122 -17.01 15.17 -20.86
N ASN A 123 -17.05 16.19 -19.99
CA ASN A 123 -16.45 17.49 -20.28
C ASN A 123 -14.93 17.44 -20.24
N LEU A 124 -14.34 16.72 -19.28
CA LEU A 124 -12.90 16.47 -19.25
C LEU A 124 -12.47 15.70 -20.50
N SER A 125 -13.17 14.62 -20.85
CA SER A 125 -12.93 13.88 -22.10
C SER A 125 -13.05 14.77 -23.33
N TRP A 126 -14.11 15.60 -23.41
CA TRP A 126 -14.32 16.57 -24.49
C TRP A 126 -13.17 17.57 -24.61
N MET A 127 -12.70 18.14 -23.50
CA MET A 127 -11.61 19.12 -23.49
C MET A 127 -10.27 18.50 -23.90
N PHE A 128 -9.91 17.32 -23.36
CA PHE A 128 -8.67 16.63 -23.68
C PHE A 128 -8.64 16.11 -25.12
N GLU A 129 -9.72 15.51 -25.60
CA GLU A 129 -9.78 14.93 -26.94
C GLU A 129 -9.94 16.01 -28.03
N SER A 130 -10.63 17.12 -27.75
CA SER A 130 -10.66 18.28 -28.64
C SER A 130 -9.27 18.91 -28.79
N LEU A 131 -8.50 18.98 -27.70
CA LEU A 131 -7.12 19.45 -27.72
C LEU A 131 -6.21 18.50 -28.52
N ALA A 132 -6.41 17.19 -28.41
CA ALA A 132 -5.66 16.18 -29.15
C ALA A 132 -5.92 16.23 -30.67
N ASN A 133 -7.11 16.68 -31.09
CA ASN A 133 -7.48 16.79 -32.51
C ASN A 133 -7.10 18.14 -33.14
N THR A 134 -6.81 19.18 -32.36
CA THR A 134 -6.46 20.51 -32.88
C THR A 134 -5.07 20.49 -33.55
N PRO A 135 -4.93 20.84 -34.85
CA PRO A 135 -3.63 20.84 -35.53
C PRO A 135 -2.63 21.85 -34.91
N MET A 136 -1.35 21.46 -34.79
CA MET A 136 -0.27 22.29 -34.18
C MET A 136 0.02 23.63 -34.91
N GLN A 137 -0.66 23.93 -36.02
CA GLN A 137 -0.53 25.20 -36.75
C GLN A 137 -1.29 26.36 -36.09
N TYR A 138 -2.16 26.10 -35.11
CA TYR A 138 -3.01 27.11 -34.45
C TYR A 138 -2.52 27.49 -33.03
N THR A 139 -1.34 28.10 -32.95
CA THR A 139 -0.62 28.42 -31.70
C THR A 139 -1.42 29.29 -30.72
N HIS A 140 -2.19 30.27 -31.20
CA HIS A 140 -3.01 31.14 -30.35
C HIS A 140 -4.23 30.44 -29.74
N ALA A 141 -4.81 29.44 -30.43
CA ALA A 141 -5.94 28.65 -29.90
C ALA A 141 -5.46 27.62 -28.86
N LEU A 142 -4.30 26.98 -29.09
CA LEU A 142 -3.67 26.06 -28.14
C LEU A 142 -3.27 26.74 -26.83
N CYS A 143 -2.64 27.92 -26.88
CA CYS A 143 -2.15 28.60 -25.68
C CYS A 143 -3.29 29.02 -24.74
N ARG A 144 -4.43 29.44 -25.31
CA ARG A 144 -5.63 29.82 -24.54
C ARG A 144 -6.39 28.61 -23.97
N ARG A 145 -6.44 27.48 -24.69
CA ARG A 145 -7.05 26.24 -24.19
C ARG A 145 -6.22 25.55 -23.10
N HIS A 146 -4.89 25.64 -23.17
CA HIS A 146 -3.99 25.02 -22.18
C HIS A 146 -4.04 25.69 -20.80
N GLN A 147 -4.30 27.00 -20.74
CA GLN A 147 -4.44 27.75 -19.48
C GLN A 147 -5.77 27.51 -18.74
N MET A 148 -6.75 26.83 -19.36
CA MET A 148 -8.13 26.74 -18.85
C MET A 148 -8.53 25.31 -18.39
N ALA A 149 -7.60 24.35 -18.40
CA ALA A 149 -7.88 22.92 -18.18
C ALA A 149 -7.43 22.35 -16.82
N THR A 150 -7.41 23.16 -15.74
CA THR A 150 -7.00 22.69 -14.40
C THR A 150 -8.02 23.03 -13.33
N ALA A 151 -8.75 22.03 -12.82
CA ALA A 151 -9.46 22.10 -11.54
C ALA A 151 -9.61 20.69 -10.93
N CYS A 152 -9.32 20.55 -9.63
CA CYS A 152 -9.53 19.35 -8.82
C CYS A 152 -10.55 19.65 -7.71
N HIS A 153 -11.41 18.68 -7.36
CA HIS A 153 -12.45 18.79 -6.35
C HIS A 153 -12.12 17.99 -5.07
N LYS A 154 -12.55 18.47 -3.88
CA LYS A 154 -12.62 17.69 -2.63
C LYS A 154 -13.88 18.07 -1.84
N VAL A 155 -14.71 17.08 -1.48
CA VAL A 155 -15.95 17.25 -0.68
C VAL A 155 -15.62 17.18 0.82
N HIS A 156 -16.13 18.13 1.60
CA HIS A 156 -16.04 18.23 3.06
C HIS A 156 -17.38 18.78 3.58
N ARG A 157 -18.02 18.08 4.52
CA ARG A 157 -19.25 18.55 5.19
C ARG A 157 -18.89 19.40 6.42
N ILE A 158 -18.67 20.71 6.22
CA ILE A 158 -18.37 21.69 7.29
C ILE A 158 -19.18 22.99 6.99
N PRO A 159 -19.67 23.73 8.01
CA PRO A 159 -20.28 25.06 7.79
C PRO A 159 -19.36 26.01 7.00
N GLY A 160 -19.88 26.67 5.96
CA GLY A 160 -19.11 27.55 5.06
C GLY A 160 -18.46 26.83 3.87
N ALA A 161 -18.63 25.51 3.74
CA ALA A 161 -18.15 24.74 2.60
C ALA A 161 -19.03 24.95 1.35
N TYR A 162 -20.34 25.22 1.52
CA TYR A 162 -21.29 25.32 0.41
C TYR A 162 -21.03 26.55 -0.48
N THR A 163 -20.65 27.67 0.13
CA THR A 163 -20.19 28.88 -0.58
C THR A 163 -18.92 28.58 -1.38
N LYS A 164 -17.98 27.80 -0.83
CA LYS A 164 -16.78 27.39 -1.57
C LYS A 164 -17.15 26.49 -2.76
N TYR A 165 -18.07 25.53 -2.59
CA TYR A 165 -18.55 24.67 -3.68
C TYR A 165 -19.21 25.48 -4.79
N SER A 166 -20.07 26.42 -4.43
CA SER A 166 -20.72 27.31 -5.39
C SER A 166 -19.66 28.05 -6.22
N PHE A 167 -18.63 28.66 -5.63
CA PHE A 167 -17.56 29.31 -6.42
C PHE A 167 -16.83 28.37 -7.39
N PHE A 168 -16.61 27.11 -7.02
CA PHE A 168 -15.99 26.13 -7.89
C PHE A 168 -16.90 25.69 -9.04
N GLU A 169 -18.17 25.43 -8.77
CA GLU A 169 -19.17 25.07 -9.79
C GLU A 169 -19.34 26.20 -10.81
N TRP A 170 -19.43 27.44 -10.33
CA TRP A 170 -19.44 28.64 -11.16
C TRP A 170 -18.16 28.79 -11.99
N GLY A 171 -17.00 28.49 -11.40
CA GLY A 171 -15.72 28.47 -12.09
C GLY A 171 -15.69 27.46 -13.22
N LEU A 172 -16.12 26.21 -12.96
CA LEU A 172 -16.17 25.13 -13.96
C LEU A 172 -17.04 25.49 -15.16
N ILE A 173 -18.23 26.05 -14.92
CA ILE A 173 -19.14 26.51 -15.97
C ILE A 173 -18.50 27.64 -16.78
N PHE A 174 -17.90 28.62 -16.11
CA PHE A 174 -17.26 29.75 -16.79
C PHE A 174 -16.10 29.30 -17.69
N PHE A 175 -15.24 28.40 -17.20
CA PHE A 175 -14.12 27.86 -17.99
C PHE A 175 -14.60 27.00 -19.15
N ASP A 176 -15.68 26.24 -18.99
CA ASP A 176 -16.27 25.43 -20.07
C ASP A 176 -16.82 26.30 -21.22
N VAL A 177 -17.59 27.34 -20.89
CA VAL A 177 -18.14 28.27 -21.90
C VAL A 177 -17.02 29.05 -22.61
N MET A 178 -15.96 29.40 -21.88
CA MET A 178 -14.77 30.02 -22.44
C MET A 178 -14.00 29.07 -23.35
N PHE A 179 -13.92 27.78 -23.01
CA PHE A 179 -13.30 26.75 -23.83
C PHE A 179 -14.05 26.55 -25.15
N ASP A 180 -15.39 26.43 -25.10
CA ASP A 180 -16.24 26.29 -26.29
C ASP A 180 -16.19 27.55 -27.19
N SER A 181 -15.95 28.73 -26.62
CA SER A 181 -15.73 29.97 -27.41
C SER A 181 -14.45 29.93 -28.25
N ALA A 182 -13.45 29.12 -27.88
CA ALA A 182 -12.18 29.03 -28.59
C ALA A 182 -12.29 28.34 -29.96
N VAL A 183 -13.37 27.59 -30.22
CA VAL A 183 -13.66 26.97 -31.53
C VAL A 183 -13.84 28.06 -32.62
N GLU A 184 -14.25 29.29 -32.26
CA GLU A 184 -14.32 30.42 -33.20
C GLU A 184 -12.95 30.76 -33.82
N LEU A 185 -11.89 30.62 -33.04
CA LEU A 185 -10.53 30.89 -33.49
C LEU A 185 -10.05 29.83 -34.50
N GLU A 186 -10.48 28.58 -34.32
CA GLU A 186 -10.16 27.48 -35.25
C GLU A 186 -10.88 27.63 -36.58
N VAL A 187 -12.16 27.99 -36.57
CA VAL A 187 -12.93 28.25 -37.80
C VAL A 187 -12.35 29.42 -38.59
N LYS A 188 -11.90 30.48 -37.90
CA LYS A 188 -11.22 31.62 -38.54
C LYS A 188 -9.86 31.25 -39.10
N ALA A 189 -9.14 30.35 -38.44
CA ALA A 189 -7.81 29.92 -38.85
C ALA A 189 -7.85 28.82 -39.94
N ALA A 190 -8.99 28.14 -40.12
CA ALA A 190 -9.23 27.13 -41.15
C ALA A 190 -9.47 27.69 -42.56
N ASN A 191 -9.19 28.99 -42.81
CA ASN A 191 -9.21 29.70 -44.10
C ASN A 191 -9.45 28.79 -45.33
N LEU A 192 -10.71 28.61 -45.71
CA LEU A 192 -11.13 27.79 -46.85
C LEU A 192 -10.71 28.46 -48.17
N GLN A 193 -9.46 28.28 -48.57
CA GLN A 193 -8.93 28.62 -49.89
C GLN A 193 -8.07 27.47 -50.46
N LYS A 194 -8.19 27.30 -51.79
CA LYS A 194 -7.74 26.14 -52.60
C LYS A 194 -6.23 25.86 -52.56
N VAL A 195 -5.96 24.56 -52.66
CA VAL A 195 -4.68 23.82 -52.79
C VAL A 195 -3.85 24.23 -54.01
N THR A 196 -2.51 24.32 -53.83
CA THR A 196 -1.51 23.82 -54.79
C THR A 196 -0.26 23.29 -54.05
N GLN A 197 0.12 22.03 -54.30
CA GLN A 197 1.34 21.35 -53.85
C GLN A 197 2.58 21.77 -54.66
N VAL A 198 3.77 21.77 -54.04
CA VAL A 198 5.04 21.43 -54.71
C VAL A 198 5.91 20.58 -53.77
N ILE A 199 6.40 19.47 -54.31
CA ILE A 199 7.36 18.51 -53.73
C ILE A 199 8.75 18.82 -54.30
N THR A 200 9.81 18.72 -53.49
CA THR A 200 11.17 18.43 -53.99
C THR A 200 11.95 17.58 -52.99
N ARG A 201 12.80 16.70 -53.52
CA ARG A 201 13.48 15.55 -52.88
C ARG A 201 14.98 15.57 -53.25
N ALA A 202 15.80 15.02 -52.34
CA ALA A 202 17.18 14.49 -52.48
C ALA A 202 18.33 15.51 -52.70
N ASP A 203 19.57 15.34 -52.22
CA ASP A 203 20.45 14.15 -52.26
C ASP A 203 21.54 14.08 -51.13
N SER A 204 22.45 13.10 -51.28
CA SER A 204 23.17 12.24 -50.33
C SER A 204 24.67 12.53 -50.01
N SER A 205 25.29 11.56 -49.30
CA SER A 205 26.73 11.23 -49.06
C SER A 205 27.39 11.82 -47.80
N GLU A 206 28.28 11.16 -47.05
CA GLU A 206 28.93 9.83 -47.15
C GLU A 206 29.49 9.43 -45.76
N ALA A 207 29.77 8.14 -45.57
CA ALA A 207 30.27 7.55 -44.32
C ALA A 207 31.81 7.53 -44.25
N VAL A 208 32.37 7.69 -43.05
CA VAL A 208 33.74 7.26 -42.74
C VAL A 208 33.73 6.52 -41.40
N ALA A 209 34.13 5.25 -41.44
CA ALA A 209 34.32 4.38 -40.28
C ALA A 209 35.72 4.57 -39.68
N VAL A 210 35.79 4.67 -38.34
CA VAL A 210 37.03 4.43 -37.59
C VAL A 210 36.65 3.59 -36.37
N SER A 211 37.28 2.42 -36.27
CA SER A 211 37.26 1.56 -35.10
C SER A 211 38.46 1.91 -34.22
N PRO A 212 38.33 2.04 -32.89
CA PRO A 212 39.48 1.88 -32.00
C PRO A 212 39.29 0.68 -31.09
N ALA A 213 40.34 -0.14 -31.05
CA ALA A 213 40.53 -1.20 -30.08
C ALA A 213 40.42 -0.66 -28.64
N GLY A 214 39.63 -1.34 -27.81
CA GLY A 214 39.27 -0.92 -26.45
C GLY A 214 40.49 -0.78 -25.53
N SER A 215 40.63 0.40 -24.98
CA SER A 215 41.57 0.72 -23.90
C SER A 215 40.97 0.32 -22.54
N SER A 216 41.79 0.21 -21.49
CA SER A 216 41.32 -0.03 -20.10
C SER A 216 40.30 1.01 -19.62
N LEU A 217 40.30 2.22 -20.20
CA LEU A 217 39.34 3.29 -19.94
C LEU A 217 37.95 2.99 -20.52
N ASP A 218 37.85 2.27 -21.64
CA ASP A 218 36.58 1.89 -22.25
C ASP A 218 35.86 0.81 -21.43
N GLN A 219 36.64 -0.11 -20.85
CA GLN A 219 36.13 -1.10 -19.90
C GLN A 219 35.62 -0.42 -18.62
N LEU A 220 36.37 0.54 -18.07
CA LEU A 220 35.93 1.32 -16.91
C LEU A 220 34.66 2.12 -17.22
N ARG A 221 34.58 2.77 -18.37
CA ARG A 221 33.38 3.51 -18.81
C ARG A 221 32.17 2.59 -18.96
N SER A 222 32.34 1.42 -19.57
CA SER A 222 31.27 0.44 -19.70
C SER A 222 30.78 -0.08 -18.33
N ALA A 223 31.70 -0.29 -17.38
CA ALA A 223 31.36 -0.71 -16.02
C ALA A 223 30.61 0.40 -15.25
N VAL A 224 31.04 1.65 -15.38
CA VAL A 224 30.35 2.81 -14.78
C VAL A 224 28.95 2.99 -15.35
N ASN A 225 28.78 2.85 -16.67
CA ASN A 225 27.47 2.90 -17.30
C ASN A 225 26.54 1.79 -16.78
N PHE A 226 27.04 0.55 -16.71
CA PHE A 226 26.28 -0.58 -16.15
C PHE A 226 25.84 -0.33 -14.71
N LEU A 227 26.74 0.19 -13.87
CA LEU A 227 26.42 0.51 -12.47
C LEU A 227 25.41 1.66 -12.36
N SER A 228 25.51 2.67 -13.23
CA SER A 228 24.55 3.78 -13.32
C SER A 228 23.16 3.27 -13.70
N ASP A 229 23.06 2.42 -14.71
CA ASP A 229 21.78 1.85 -15.17
C ASP A 229 21.18 0.91 -14.11
N LEU A 230 22.01 0.11 -13.43
CA LEU A 230 21.58 -0.72 -12.31
C LEU A 230 21.05 0.13 -11.14
N TYR A 231 21.71 1.24 -10.83
CA TYR A 231 21.24 2.18 -9.81
C TYR A 231 19.90 2.82 -10.20
N LEU A 232 19.71 3.23 -11.44
CA LEU A 232 18.43 3.78 -11.91
C LEU A 232 17.29 2.74 -11.84
N SER A 233 17.57 1.49 -12.18
CA SER A 233 16.63 0.37 -12.02
C SER A 233 16.28 0.14 -10.55
N PHE A 234 17.26 0.22 -9.65
CA PHE A 234 17.05 0.17 -8.20
C PHE A 234 16.17 1.32 -7.69
N ILE A 235 16.40 2.56 -8.14
CA ILE A 235 15.58 3.73 -7.77
C ILE A 235 14.13 3.58 -8.26
N TYR A 236 13.94 3.04 -9.48
CA TYR A 236 12.60 2.73 -9.99
C TYR A 236 11.84 1.82 -9.03
N TRP A 237 12.44 0.72 -8.59
CA TRP A 237 11.79 -0.21 -7.66
C TRP A 237 11.55 0.41 -6.28
N LEU A 238 12.49 1.19 -5.75
CA LEU A 238 12.27 1.90 -4.48
C LEU A 238 11.06 2.86 -4.54
N ILE A 239 10.92 3.63 -5.62
CA ILE A 239 9.81 4.58 -5.79
C ILE A 239 8.49 3.84 -6.02
N PHE A 240 8.48 2.87 -6.93
CA PHE A 240 7.29 2.08 -7.24
C PHE A 240 6.71 1.41 -5.99
N THR A 241 7.58 0.80 -5.19
CA THR A 241 7.19 0.07 -3.98
C THR A 241 6.81 1.02 -2.84
N SER A 242 7.31 2.26 -2.84
CA SER A 242 6.93 3.30 -1.86
C SER A 242 5.53 3.88 -2.04
N LEU A 243 4.96 3.82 -3.25
CA LEU A 243 3.59 4.27 -3.49
C LEU A 243 2.59 3.48 -2.65
N MET A 244 2.80 2.16 -2.60
CA MET A 244 1.97 1.22 -1.88
C MET A 244 1.98 1.44 -0.39
N LEU A 245 3.18 1.61 0.14
CA LEU A 245 3.45 2.00 1.51
C LEU A 245 2.67 3.25 1.91
N THR A 246 2.76 4.29 1.09
CA THR A 246 2.17 5.58 1.46
C THR A 246 0.66 5.57 1.32
N PHE A 247 0.12 4.80 0.38
CA PHE A 247 -1.32 4.64 0.17
C PHE A 247 -2.00 3.87 1.31
N PHE A 248 -1.39 2.80 1.80
CA PHE A 248 -1.98 1.92 2.81
C PHE A 248 -2.30 2.65 4.11
N TYR A 249 -1.42 3.58 4.54
CA TYR A 249 -1.67 4.44 5.71
C TYR A 249 -3.02 5.15 5.66
N PHE A 250 -3.40 5.72 4.50
CA PHE A 250 -4.69 6.42 4.35
C PHE A 250 -5.88 5.45 4.30
N SER A 251 -5.67 4.26 3.74
CA SER A 251 -6.73 3.25 3.61
C SER A 251 -7.12 2.65 4.96
N ILE A 252 -6.14 2.42 5.84
CA ILE A 252 -6.41 1.91 7.19
C ILE A 252 -7.08 2.97 8.04
N TRP A 253 -6.58 4.21 8.02
CA TRP A 253 -7.09 5.24 8.95
C TRP A 253 -8.54 5.61 8.66
N GLU A 254 -8.94 5.65 7.39
CA GLU A 254 -10.32 6.05 7.07
C GLU A 254 -11.28 4.85 6.98
N LEU A 255 -10.77 3.61 6.90
CA LEU A 255 -11.53 2.36 6.66
C LEU A 255 -12.62 2.50 5.58
N ALA A 256 -12.42 3.40 4.62
CA ALA A 256 -13.40 3.81 3.63
C ALA A 256 -12.74 4.41 2.39
N ILE A 257 -13.45 4.37 1.25
CA ILE A 257 -13.00 4.95 -0.02
C ILE A 257 -13.15 6.48 0.05
N MET A 258 -12.05 7.21 0.21
CA MET A 258 -12.03 8.67 0.43
C MET A 258 -11.42 9.48 -0.73
N GLY A 259 -11.01 8.81 -1.80
CA GLY A 259 -10.43 9.40 -3.02
C GLY A 259 -8.90 9.35 -3.06
N HIS A 260 -8.23 8.98 -1.96
CA HIS A 260 -6.78 8.76 -1.94
C HIS A 260 -6.36 7.53 -2.75
N GLU A 261 -7.28 6.61 -3.02
CA GLU A 261 -7.13 5.44 -3.89
C GLU A 261 -6.83 5.83 -5.34
N LEU A 262 -7.23 7.03 -5.76
CA LEU A 262 -6.87 7.59 -7.07
C LEU A 262 -5.35 7.77 -7.24
N SER A 263 -4.58 7.79 -6.14
CA SER A 263 -3.11 7.81 -6.20
C SER A 263 -2.53 6.61 -6.95
N LEU A 264 -3.21 5.46 -6.95
CA LEU A 264 -2.81 4.28 -7.72
C LEU A 264 -2.86 4.53 -9.23
N LEU A 265 -3.72 5.44 -9.72
CA LEU A 265 -3.78 5.80 -11.15
C LEU A 265 -2.49 6.45 -11.65
N SER A 266 -1.59 6.88 -10.75
CA SER A 266 -0.26 7.39 -11.10
C SER A 266 0.59 6.40 -11.90
N VAL A 267 0.40 5.08 -11.69
CA VAL A 267 1.11 4.06 -12.48
C VAL A 267 0.65 4.01 -13.94
N LEU A 268 -0.56 4.52 -14.25
CA LEU A 268 -1.09 4.62 -15.61
C LEU A 268 -0.49 5.80 -16.41
N SER A 269 0.41 6.58 -15.81
CA SER A 269 1.09 7.72 -16.44
C SER A 269 1.75 7.46 -17.81
N PRO A 270 2.18 6.24 -18.22
CA PRO A 270 2.60 5.99 -19.59
C PRO A 270 1.54 6.35 -20.65
N MET A 271 0.26 6.51 -20.27
CA MET A 271 -0.78 7.04 -21.15
C MET A 271 -0.43 8.40 -21.75
N LEU A 272 0.36 9.22 -21.04
CA LEU A 272 0.81 10.54 -21.47
C LEU A 272 1.67 10.47 -22.74
N LEU A 273 2.33 9.33 -23.01
CA LEU A 273 3.06 9.09 -24.25
C LEU A 273 2.15 9.03 -25.48
N GLY A 274 0.82 8.97 -25.31
CA GLY A 274 -0.14 9.19 -26.40
C GLY A 274 -0.10 10.60 -26.97
N MET A 275 0.35 11.58 -26.18
CA MET A 275 0.54 12.95 -26.62
C MET A 275 1.85 13.08 -27.41
N ARG A 276 1.76 13.14 -28.74
CA ARG A 276 2.92 13.25 -29.65
C ARG A 276 4.00 14.28 -29.26
N PRO A 277 3.68 15.53 -28.85
CA PRO A 277 4.73 16.48 -28.46
C PRO A 277 5.44 16.05 -27.18
N PHE A 278 4.72 15.52 -26.19
CA PHE A 278 5.28 15.01 -24.95
C PHE A 278 6.14 13.76 -25.21
N GLN A 279 5.63 12.82 -26.00
CA GLN A 279 6.37 11.64 -26.42
C GLN A 279 7.71 12.01 -27.08
N ARG A 280 7.69 12.89 -28.10
CA ARG A 280 8.91 13.35 -28.77
C ARG A 280 9.89 14.02 -27.81
N TRP A 281 9.39 14.81 -26.87
CA TRP A 281 10.22 15.44 -25.83
C TRP A 281 10.85 14.39 -24.92
N CYS A 282 10.06 13.41 -24.45
CA CYS A 282 10.54 12.31 -23.61
C CYS A 282 11.70 11.57 -24.27
N HIS A 283 11.63 11.28 -25.57
CA HIS A 283 12.69 10.64 -26.36
C HIS A 283 13.93 11.52 -26.63
N THR A 284 13.90 12.82 -26.24
CA THR A 284 15.10 13.65 -26.33
C THR A 284 16.02 13.41 -25.14
N HIS A 285 17.32 13.65 -25.31
CA HIS A 285 18.27 13.58 -24.20
C HIS A 285 17.90 14.47 -23.01
N VAL A 286 17.36 15.67 -23.30
CA VAL A 286 16.91 16.60 -22.28
C VAL A 286 15.71 16.04 -21.54
N GLY A 287 14.75 15.44 -22.26
CA GLY A 287 13.59 14.75 -21.69
C GLY A 287 13.99 13.62 -20.75
N HIS A 288 14.78 12.64 -21.21
CA HIS A 288 15.28 11.54 -20.37
C HIS A 288 15.99 12.04 -19.10
N THR A 289 16.93 12.99 -19.26
CA THR A 289 17.67 13.55 -18.12
C THR A 289 16.74 14.23 -17.13
N THR A 290 15.75 14.98 -17.63
CA THR A 290 14.75 15.66 -16.80
C THR A 290 13.89 14.65 -16.03
N LEU A 291 13.42 13.58 -16.68
CA LEU A 291 12.66 12.52 -16.01
C LEU A 291 13.49 11.86 -14.90
N HIS A 292 14.77 11.54 -15.14
CA HIS A 292 15.63 10.99 -14.10
C HIS A 292 15.84 11.96 -12.93
N VAL A 293 16.09 13.24 -13.20
CA VAL A 293 16.25 14.25 -12.13
C VAL A 293 14.96 14.42 -11.33
N LEU A 294 13.80 14.47 -11.99
CA LEU A 294 12.49 14.58 -11.34
C LEU A 294 12.18 13.35 -10.47
N SER A 295 12.61 12.15 -10.89
CA SER A 295 12.42 10.93 -10.09
C SER A 295 13.11 10.99 -8.73
N LEU A 296 14.22 11.74 -8.61
CA LEU A 296 14.94 11.91 -7.33
C LEU A 296 14.10 12.62 -6.27
N MET A 297 13.02 13.31 -6.64
CA MET A 297 12.08 13.88 -5.68
C MET A 297 11.45 12.80 -4.79
N GLY A 298 11.25 11.59 -5.32
CA GLY A 298 10.76 10.43 -4.56
C GLY A 298 11.68 10.06 -3.38
N LEU A 299 12.99 10.30 -3.52
CA LEU A 299 13.98 10.05 -2.46
C LEU A 299 14.00 11.14 -1.39
N GLY A 300 13.52 12.34 -1.71
CA GLY A 300 13.43 13.46 -0.76
C GLY A 300 12.20 13.40 0.15
N THR A 301 11.27 12.48 -0.12
CA THR A 301 9.96 12.41 0.56
C THR A 301 10.06 12.14 2.05
N TYR A 302 11.09 11.42 2.51
CA TYR A 302 11.30 11.14 3.95
C TYR A 302 11.47 12.41 4.80
N LYS A 303 11.91 13.53 4.19
CA LYS A 303 12.08 14.80 4.91
C LYS A 303 10.77 15.54 5.16
N LEU A 304 9.68 15.15 4.50
CA LEU A 304 8.39 15.81 4.65
C LEU A 304 7.69 15.31 5.92
N GLU A 305 7.21 16.25 6.73
CA GLU A 305 6.52 15.96 8.00
C GLU A 305 5.10 15.44 7.76
N SER A 306 4.33 16.13 6.94
CA SER A 306 2.95 15.75 6.63
C SER A 306 2.86 14.53 5.71
N SER A 307 2.04 13.55 6.11
CA SER A 307 1.69 12.34 5.34
C SER A 307 1.16 12.65 3.94
N LEU A 308 0.29 13.65 3.80
CA LEU A 308 -0.30 14.06 2.51
C LEU A 308 0.75 14.59 1.54
N HIS A 309 1.69 15.41 2.01
CA HIS A 309 2.76 15.93 1.16
C HIS A 309 3.68 14.81 0.66
N ARG A 310 3.93 13.79 1.50
CA ARG A 310 4.65 12.59 1.07
C ARG A 310 3.90 11.85 -0.01
N LEU A 311 2.60 11.62 0.17
CA LEU A 311 1.78 10.94 -0.85
C LEU A 311 1.84 11.67 -2.20
N PHE A 312 1.65 13.00 -2.23
CA PHE A 312 1.72 13.76 -3.49
C PHE A 312 3.10 13.68 -4.16
N ALA A 313 4.17 13.77 -3.36
CA ALA A 313 5.52 13.71 -3.89
C ALA A 313 5.87 12.30 -4.42
N VAL A 314 5.44 11.23 -3.73
CA VAL A 314 5.58 9.84 -4.19
C VAL A 314 4.74 9.61 -5.44
N VAL A 315 3.48 10.07 -5.49
CA VAL A 315 2.60 9.98 -6.67
C VAL A 315 3.26 10.61 -7.88
N PHE A 316 3.78 11.83 -7.76
CA PHE A 316 4.48 12.50 -8.85
C PHE A 316 5.75 11.74 -9.28
N ALA A 317 6.56 11.29 -8.32
CA ALA A 317 7.77 10.51 -8.62
C ALA A 317 7.42 9.20 -9.35
N THR A 318 6.34 8.51 -8.93
CA THR A 318 5.82 7.30 -9.56
C THR A 318 5.35 7.54 -10.99
N MET A 319 4.70 8.68 -11.26
CA MET A 319 4.33 9.06 -12.63
C MET A 319 5.58 9.21 -13.52
N VAL A 320 6.59 9.92 -13.01
CA VAL A 320 7.82 10.21 -13.75
C VAL A 320 8.61 8.93 -14.06
N VAL A 321 8.79 8.04 -13.07
CA VAL A 321 9.55 6.79 -13.28
C VAL A 321 8.85 5.82 -14.21
N ASN A 322 7.52 5.74 -14.18
CA ASN A 322 6.76 4.86 -15.08
C ASN A 322 6.77 5.36 -16.53
N VAL A 323 6.68 6.67 -16.74
CA VAL A 323 6.89 7.27 -18.07
C VAL A 323 8.32 6.99 -18.55
N GLY A 324 9.32 7.21 -17.70
CA GLY A 324 10.73 6.93 -18.04
C GLY A 324 10.99 5.46 -18.37
N ALA A 325 10.43 4.53 -17.60
CA ALA A 325 10.55 3.09 -17.85
C ALA A 325 9.89 2.70 -19.19
N ALA A 326 8.69 3.21 -19.47
CA ALA A 326 8.00 2.96 -20.73
C ALA A 326 8.79 3.49 -21.93
N VAL A 327 9.38 4.68 -21.83
CA VAL A 327 10.24 5.24 -22.90
C VAL A 327 11.46 4.35 -23.12
N ASN A 328 12.17 4.00 -22.05
CA ASN A 328 13.35 3.15 -22.11
C ASN A 328 13.04 1.81 -22.78
N TRP A 329 11.98 1.12 -22.38
CA TRP A 329 11.63 -0.17 -22.96
C TRP A 329 11.29 -0.11 -24.46
N THR A 330 10.93 1.06 -24.99
CA THR A 330 10.49 1.22 -26.38
C THR A 330 11.56 1.72 -27.34
N ASP A 331 12.63 2.32 -26.84
CA ASP A 331 13.65 3.01 -27.64
C ASP A 331 14.83 2.12 -28.06
N MET A 332 14.81 0.84 -27.72
CA MET A 332 16.00 0.00 -27.72
C MET A 332 16.10 -0.96 -28.90
N THR A 333 17.33 -1.21 -29.34
CA THR A 333 17.69 -2.34 -30.20
C THR A 333 17.34 -3.67 -29.53
N ASP A 334 17.23 -4.75 -30.31
CA ASP A 334 16.96 -6.10 -29.77
C ASP A 334 17.92 -6.51 -28.63
N GLU A 335 19.20 -6.16 -28.75
CA GLU A 335 20.20 -6.37 -27.69
C GLU A 335 20.02 -5.42 -26.49
N GLY A 336 19.56 -4.18 -26.73
CA GLY A 336 19.32 -3.17 -25.69
C GLY A 336 18.10 -3.48 -24.83
N VAL A 337 17.05 -4.06 -25.41
CA VAL A 337 15.85 -4.50 -24.68
C VAL A 337 16.20 -5.65 -23.75
N GLY A 338 16.97 -6.64 -24.23
CA GLY A 338 17.46 -7.75 -23.40
C GLY A 338 18.33 -7.27 -22.23
N TYR A 339 19.19 -6.29 -22.48
CA TYR A 339 20.00 -5.63 -21.44
C TYR A 339 19.14 -4.97 -20.35
N HIS A 340 18.18 -4.13 -20.72
CA HIS A 340 17.33 -3.45 -19.74
C HIS A 340 16.38 -4.40 -19.02
N SER A 341 15.93 -5.46 -19.69
CA SER A 341 15.09 -6.48 -19.05
C SER A 341 15.86 -7.25 -17.97
N MET A 342 17.15 -7.52 -18.19
CA MET A 342 18.04 -8.08 -17.18
C MET A 342 18.31 -7.08 -16.04
N LEU A 343 18.56 -5.80 -16.36
CA LEU A 343 18.75 -4.74 -15.36
C LEU A 343 17.51 -4.53 -14.48
N MET A 344 16.30 -4.69 -15.01
CA MET A 344 15.08 -4.64 -14.22
C MET A 344 15.04 -5.73 -13.15
N GLY A 345 15.44 -6.96 -13.50
CA GLY A 345 15.58 -8.06 -12.54
C GLY A 345 16.70 -7.84 -11.52
N LEU A 346 17.86 -7.35 -11.95
CA LEU A 346 19.00 -7.05 -11.06
C LEU A 346 18.69 -5.90 -10.10
N GLY A 347 18.02 -4.85 -10.58
CA GLY A 347 17.60 -3.71 -9.75
C GLY A 347 16.53 -4.11 -8.72
N PHE A 348 15.64 -5.04 -9.08
CA PHE A 348 14.67 -5.62 -8.15
C PHE A 348 15.37 -6.40 -7.03
N LEU A 349 16.31 -7.29 -7.38
CA LEU A 349 17.10 -8.05 -6.42
C LEU A 349 17.93 -7.12 -5.51
N LEU A 350 18.55 -6.08 -6.07
CA LEU A 350 19.27 -5.07 -5.30
C LEU A 350 18.32 -4.29 -4.37
N SER A 351 17.10 -3.96 -4.81
CA SER A 351 16.06 -3.34 -3.97
C SER A 351 15.68 -4.22 -2.78
N SER A 352 15.42 -5.50 -3.02
CA SER A 352 15.14 -6.50 -1.98
C SER A 352 16.30 -6.62 -0.99
N ILE A 353 17.54 -6.73 -1.47
CA ILE A 353 18.72 -6.84 -0.59
C ILE A 353 18.97 -5.54 0.19
N ALA A 354 18.75 -4.38 -0.41
CA ALA A 354 18.95 -3.10 0.26
C ALA A 354 17.90 -2.87 1.36
N LYS A 355 16.64 -3.25 1.09
CA LYS A 355 15.58 -3.33 2.10
C LYS A 355 16.02 -4.31 3.20
N TYR A 356 16.39 -5.53 2.85
CA TYR A 356 16.92 -6.51 3.79
C TYR A 356 18.13 -6.00 4.59
N ALA A 357 19.01 -5.15 4.04
CA ALA A 357 20.11 -4.57 4.80
C ALA A 357 19.63 -3.49 5.79
N ASN A 358 18.64 -2.68 5.39
CA ASN A 358 18.19 -1.49 6.12
C ASN A 358 16.87 -1.70 6.91
N HIS A 359 16.63 -2.89 7.44
CA HIS A 359 15.41 -3.20 8.23
C HIS A 359 14.12 -2.96 7.42
N SER A 360 14.20 -3.32 6.14
CA SER A 360 13.21 -3.12 5.09
C SER A 360 12.75 -1.67 4.90
N ASN A 361 13.55 -0.68 5.35
CA ASN A 361 13.36 0.73 5.03
C ASN A 361 14.03 1.07 3.70
N ASN A 362 13.37 1.88 2.86
CA ASN A 362 13.93 2.33 1.58
C ASN A 362 15.21 3.17 1.81
N PRO A 363 16.41 2.69 1.42
CA PRO A 363 17.64 3.43 1.59
C PRO A 363 18.14 4.00 0.25
N ALA A 364 18.32 5.33 0.11
CA ALA A 364 19.36 5.86 -0.79
C ALA A 364 19.55 7.39 -0.83
N ARG A 365 20.82 7.76 -1.10
CA ARG A 365 21.38 9.04 -1.59
C ARG A 365 22.16 8.77 -2.91
N THR A 366 22.52 9.82 -3.66
CA THR A 366 22.75 9.96 -5.13
C THR A 366 24.05 9.45 -5.79
N SER A 367 24.01 9.17 -7.12
CA SER A 367 24.95 9.66 -8.19
C SER A 367 24.39 9.39 -9.64
N SER A 368 24.94 10.03 -10.69
CA SER A 368 24.34 10.21 -12.06
C SER A 368 25.26 9.82 -13.26
N VAL A 369 24.71 9.49 -14.46
CA VAL A 369 25.02 10.01 -15.85
C VAL A 369 24.64 9.04 -17.04
N ALA A 370 24.17 9.65 -18.18
CA ALA A 370 24.13 9.41 -19.69
C ALA A 370 24.45 8.04 -20.40
N LYS A 371 24.14 7.69 -21.69
CA LYS A 371 23.31 8.10 -22.88
C LYS A 371 23.30 6.90 -23.89
N ALA A 372 22.25 6.65 -24.71
CA ALA A 372 22.27 5.65 -25.81
C ALA A 372 21.23 5.91 -26.96
N PRO A 373 21.35 5.25 -28.15
CA PRO A 373 20.83 5.69 -29.46
C PRO A 373 19.58 4.95 -30.02
N SER A 374 19.03 5.44 -31.15
CA SER A 374 17.71 5.15 -31.76
C SER A 374 17.62 3.97 -32.75
N VAL A 375 16.46 3.26 -32.82
CA VAL A 375 16.13 2.25 -33.88
C VAL A 375 14.66 2.23 -34.34
N LYS A 376 14.44 1.51 -35.47
CA LYS A 376 13.32 1.42 -36.42
C LYS A 376 12.16 0.49 -35.99
N ASN A 377 10.98 0.76 -36.56
CA ASN A 377 9.71 0.04 -36.34
C ASN A 377 9.61 -1.33 -37.07
N VAL A 378 9.13 -2.35 -36.35
CA VAL A 378 8.61 -3.62 -36.90
C VAL A 378 7.10 -3.72 -36.59
N GLN A 379 6.31 -4.23 -37.54
CA GLN A 379 4.85 -4.23 -37.53
C GLN A 379 4.30 -5.64 -37.28
N GLU A 380 3.60 -5.91 -36.16
CA GLU A 380 2.95 -7.22 -35.89
C GLU A 380 1.62 -7.17 -35.08
N SER A 381 0.98 -8.35 -35.01
CA SER A 381 -0.45 -8.71 -34.79
C SER A 381 -1.14 -8.28 -33.48
N ILE A 382 -2.45 -7.98 -33.57
CA ILE A 382 -3.34 -7.47 -32.50
C ILE A 382 -3.62 -8.50 -31.37
N ARG A 383 -3.47 -9.82 -31.59
CA ARG A 383 -3.82 -10.82 -30.56
C ARG A 383 -2.67 -11.10 -29.57
N SER A 384 -1.42 -10.88 -29.97
CA SER A 384 -0.25 -11.18 -29.15
C SER A 384 0.07 -10.09 -28.12
N TRP A 385 -0.24 -8.82 -28.41
CA TRP A 385 0.12 -7.72 -27.49
C TRP A 385 -0.68 -7.77 -26.19
N LEU A 386 -1.96 -8.14 -26.25
CA LEU A 386 -2.83 -8.21 -25.09
C LEU A 386 -2.40 -9.33 -24.13
N ARG A 387 -2.02 -10.51 -24.67
CA ARG A 387 -1.53 -11.64 -23.88
C ARG A 387 -0.24 -11.28 -23.12
N ASN A 388 0.69 -10.59 -23.79
CA ASN A 388 1.95 -10.17 -23.18
C ASN A 388 1.74 -9.06 -22.13
N ALA A 389 0.85 -8.10 -22.39
CA ALA A 389 0.51 -7.05 -21.43
C ALA A 389 -0.09 -7.62 -20.13
N ILE A 390 -1.06 -8.53 -20.25
CA ILE A 390 -1.68 -9.19 -19.10
C ILE A 390 -0.65 -10.03 -18.34
N SER A 391 0.07 -10.94 -19.00
CA SER A 391 1.06 -11.76 -18.30
C SER A 391 2.19 -10.96 -17.64
N LEU A 392 2.67 -9.88 -18.27
CA LEU A 392 3.67 -9.01 -17.65
C LEU A 392 3.12 -8.28 -16.43
N SER A 393 1.85 -7.85 -16.46
CA SER A 393 1.19 -7.20 -15.32
C SER A 393 1.12 -8.12 -14.11
N THR A 394 0.66 -9.36 -14.32
CA THR A 394 0.55 -10.37 -13.30
C THR A 394 1.91 -10.71 -12.72
N LEU A 395 2.94 -10.78 -13.57
CA LEU A 395 4.31 -10.99 -13.13
C LEU A 395 4.78 -9.83 -12.24
N ILE A 396 4.69 -8.57 -12.69
CA ILE A 396 5.12 -7.40 -11.90
C ILE A 396 4.41 -7.36 -10.55
N PHE A 397 3.09 -7.59 -10.56
CA PHE A 397 2.30 -7.69 -9.35
C PHE A 397 2.78 -8.82 -8.43
N THR A 398 3.04 -10.01 -8.97
CA THR A 398 3.49 -11.17 -8.18
C THR A 398 4.90 -10.97 -7.62
N LEU A 399 5.81 -10.37 -8.39
CA LEU A 399 7.13 -9.97 -7.92
C LEU A 399 7.00 -8.99 -6.74
N HIS A 400 6.17 -7.97 -6.90
CA HIS A 400 5.93 -6.98 -5.86
C HIS A 400 5.29 -7.59 -4.60
N CYS A 401 4.31 -8.47 -4.74
CA CYS A 401 3.61 -8.99 -3.57
C CYS A 401 4.39 -10.06 -2.79
N LEU A 402 5.27 -10.82 -3.46
CA LEU A 402 5.91 -11.99 -2.83
C LEU A 402 7.43 -11.89 -2.67
N LEU A 403 8.11 -11.07 -3.47
CA LEU A 403 9.55 -11.21 -3.69
C LEU A 403 10.42 -10.03 -3.25
N THR A 404 9.87 -8.85 -2.94
CA THR A 404 10.75 -7.73 -2.56
C THR A 404 11.05 -7.69 -1.06
N ASP A 405 10.41 -8.54 -0.27
CA ASP A 405 10.86 -8.88 1.08
C ASP A 405 11.08 -10.41 1.18
N PRO A 406 12.30 -10.86 1.55
CA PRO A 406 12.62 -12.29 1.60
C PRO A 406 11.92 -13.04 2.74
N GLY A 407 11.48 -12.34 3.79
CA GLY A 407 10.82 -12.92 4.97
C GLY A 407 9.36 -13.28 4.72
N THR A 408 8.71 -12.62 3.76
CA THR A 408 7.30 -12.87 3.37
C THR A 408 7.06 -14.36 3.10
N LEU A 409 7.92 -15.01 2.31
CA LEU A 409 7.77 -16.43 1.99
C LEU A 409 8.01 -17.37 3.19
N ILE A 410 8.81 -16.95 4.17
CA ILE A 410 9.10 -17.77 5.36
C ILE A 410 7.90 -17.78 6.32
N THR A 411 7.28 -16.63 6.56
CA THR A 411 6.09 -16.52 7.43
C THR A 411 4.91 -17.33 6.92
N TRP A 412 4.83 -17.48 5.61
CA TRP A 412 3.74 -18.21 4.96
C TRP A 412 3.81 -19.72 5.23
N SER A 413 4.97 -20.24 5.65
CA SER A 413 5.19 -21.62 6.10
C SER A 413 5.27 -21.78 7.63
N TRP A 414 5.10 -20.71 8.41
CA TRP A 414 5.31 -20.74 9.86
C TRP A 414 4.18 -21.44 10.62
N THR A 415 4.56 -22.30 11.55
CA THR A 415 3.65 -23.14 12.37
C THR A 415 3.90 -23.04 13.88
N GLY A 416 4.92 -22.29 14.31
CA GLY A 416 5.22 -22.06 15.73
C GLY A 416 6.26 -23.02 16.31
N TYR A 417 6.09 -23.37 17.59
CA TYR A 417 7.05 -24.12 18.40
C TYR A 417 6.57 -25.54 18.74
N PRO A 418 7.46 -26.56 18.72
CA PRO A 418 8.90 -26.50 18.48
C PRO A 418 9.25 -26.22 17.02
N ILE A 419 10.28 -25.41 16.77
CA ILE A 419 10.65 -24.97 15.43
C ILE A 419 11.00 -26.16 14.55
N LYS A 420 10.14 -26.41 13.57
CA LYS A 420 10.39 -27.28 12.42
C LYS A 420 10.69 -26.48 11.15
N ASP A 421 10.43 -25.18 11.18
CA ASP A 421 10.33 -24.31 10.01
C ASP A 421 11.64 -23.60 9.66
N PRO A 422 11.76 -23.04 8.43
CA PRO A 422 12.77 -22.05 8.15
C PRO A 422 12.64 -20.86 9.12
N VAL A 423 13.76 -20.50 9.75
CA VAL A 423 13.85 -19.35 10.65
C VAL A 423 14.16 -18.08 9.86
N LEU A 424 13.48 -17.00 10.24
CA LEU A 424 13.73 -15.65 9.79
C LEU A 424 15.18 -15.20 10.04
N HIS A 425 15.71 -14.30 9.21
CA HIS A 425 17.09 -13.78 9.23
C HIS A 425 18.17 -14.78 8.84
N LEU A 426 18.03 -16.05 9.25
CA LEU A 426 18.99 -17.08 8.91
C LEU A 426 18.77 -17.60 7.48
N HIS A 427 17.51 -17.79 7.09
CA HIS A 427 17.18 -18.38 5.78
C HIS A 427 16.66 -17.38 4.75
N ASP A 428 16.51 -16.10 5.09
CA ASP A 428 16.12 -15.02 4.18
C ASP A 428 17.06 -14.95 2.95
N SER A 429 18.34 -15.25 3.17
CA SER A 429 19.36 -15.29 2.12
C SER A 429 19.08 -16.36 1.05
N PHE A 430 18.39 -17.46 1.39
CA PHE A 430 18.03 -18.51 0.43
C PHE A 430 17.01 -18.01 -0.60
N THR A 431 16.09 -17.11 -0.21
CA THR A 431 15.18 -16.44 -1.16
C THR A 431 15.96 -15.58 -2.16
N HIS A 432 16.93 -14.78 -1.70
CA HIS A 432 17.79 -13.99 -2.59
C HIS A 432 18.64 -14.86 -3.52
N VAL A 433 19.17 -15.98 -3.02
CA VAL A 433 19.91 -16.94 -3.85
C VAL A 433 18.99 -17.57 -4.90
N ALA A 434 17.76 -17.93 -4.54
CA ALA A 434 16.76 -18.44 -5.49
C ALA A 434 16.41 -17.39 -6.57
N GLN A 435 16.27 -16.11 -6.18
CA GLN A 435 16.05 -15.02 -7.14
C GLN A 435 17.23 -14.88 -8.12
N ALA A 436 18.46 -14.91 -7.61
CA ALA A 436 19.66 -14.84 -8.43
C ALA A 436 19.81 -16.05 -9.35
N LEU A 437 19.50 -17.26 -8.86
CA LEU A 437 19.46 -18.48 -9.66
C LEU A 437 18.43 -18.37 -10.80
N GLY A 438 17.24 -17.84 -10.52
CA GLY A 438 16.22 -17.56 -11.53
C GLY A 438 16.72 -16.63 -12.63
N LEU A 439 17.38 -15.52 -12.28
CA LEU A 439 17.98 -14.58 -13.23
C LEU A 439 19.18 -15.15 -14.00
N CYS A 440 19.89 -16.13 -13.42
CA CYS A 440 20.97 -16.85 -14.12
C CYS A 440 20.46 -17.77 -15.23
N LEU A 441 19.25 -18.35 -15.11
CA LEU A 441 18.74 -19.35 -16.05
C LEU A 441 18.59 -18.82 -17.50
N PRO A 442 18.06 -17.61 -17.76
CA PRO A 442 18.02 -17.02 -19.10
C PRO A 442 19.40 -16.83 -19.74
N LEU A 443 20.43 -16.57 -18.92
CA LEU A 443 21.81 -16.40 -19.38
C LEU A 443 22.45 -17.72 -19.83
N LEU A 444 21.98 -18.84 -19.30
CA LEU A 444 22.43 -20.20 -19.66
C LEU A 444 21.79 -20.74 -20.95
N LEU A 445 21.03 -19.89 -21.68
CA LEU A 445 20.41 -20.23 -22.96
C LEU A 445 19.43 -21.42 -22.89
N LEU A 446 18.87 -21.69 -21.70
CA LEU A 446 17.85 -22.73 -21.50
C LEU A 446 16.50 -22.26 -22.08
N SER A 447 15.77 -23.15 -22.76
CA SER A 447 14.42 -22.87 -23.24
C SER A 447 13.43 -22.86 -22.06
N LEU A 448 13.31 -21.69 -21.44
CA LEU A 448 12.43 -21.44 -20.28
C LEU A 448 10.98 -21.18 -20.67
N SER A 449 10.65 -21.27 -21.97
CA SER A 449 9.29 -21.16 -22.51
C SER A 449 8.64 -22.53 -22.74
N SER A 450 9.21 -23.60 -22.18
CA SER A 450 8.65 -24.95 -22.31
C SER A 450 7.44 -25.16 -21.39
N LEU A 451 6.47 -25.92 -21.87
CA LEU A 451 5.30 -26.33 -21.07
C LEU A 451 5.72 -27.08 -19.79
N LEU A 452 6.83 -27.84 -19.86
CA LEU A 452 7.40 -28.54 -18.71
C LEU A 452 7.81 -27.57 -17.58
N TRP A 453 8.40 -26.43 -17.93
CA TRP A 453 8.79 -25.41 -16.95
C TRP A 453 7.57 -24.79 -16.27
N PHE A 454 6.50 -24.52 -17.03
CA PHE A 454 5.23 -24.05 -16.47
C PHE A 454 4.55 -25.09 -15.57
N THR A 455 4.58 -26.38 -15.94
CA THR A 455 4.04 -27.46 -15.07
C THR A 455 4.82 -27.61 -13.76
N CYS A 456 6.15 -27.45 -13.80
CA CYS A 456 6.99 -27.43 -12.62
C CYS A 456 6.64 -26.26 -11.69
N SER A 457 6.36 -25.11 -12.29
CA SER A 457 5.86 -23.93 -11.56
C SER A 457 4.52 -24.20 -10.90
N CYS A 458 3.54 -24.77 -11.61
CA CYS A 458 2.24 -25.12 -11.03
C CYS A 458 2.38 -26.08 -9.83
N ALA A 459 3.27 -27.08 -9.92
CA ALA A 459 3.56 -27.97 -8.80
C ALA A 459 4.22 -27.22 -7.63
N SER A 460 5.11 -26.28 -7.92
CA SER A 460 5.76 -25.42 -6.91
C SER A 460 4.77 -24.48 -6.23
N THR A 461 3.83 -23.87 -6.97
CA THR A 461 2.74 -23.04 -6.44
C THR A 461 1.77 -23.85 -5.60
N TYR A 462 1.44 -25.07 -6.02
CA TYR A 462 0.62 -25.98 -5.23
C TYR A 462 1.29 -26.36 -3.91
N ALA A 463 2.59 -26.68 -3.95
CA ALA A 463 3.39 -26.97 -2.76
C ALA A 463 3.48 -25.74 -1.83
N LEU A 464 3.66 -24.54 -2.39
CA LEU A 464 3.64 -23.27 -1.66
C LEU A 464 2.32 -23.03 -0.92
N TYR A 465 1.18 -23.40 -1.52
CA TYR A 465 -0.13 -23.15 -0.93
C TYR A 465 -0.55 -24.22 0.08
N MET A 466 -0.30 -25.50 -0.20
CA MET A 466 -0.80 -26.63 0.60
C MET A 466 0.16 -27.13 1.67
N LEU A 467 1.47 -26.97 1.50
CA LEU A 467 2.47 -27.52 2.42
C LEU A 467 3.01 -26.45 3.36
N SER A 468 3.25 -26.84 4.61
CA SER A 468 3.91 -26.01 5.62
C SER A 468 5.39 -26.38 5.75
N ASP A 469 6.11 -25.67 6.61
CA ASP A 469 7.47 -25.97 7.02
C ASP A 469 8.48 -25.93 5.85
N TRP A 470 9.56 -26.71 5.95
CA TRP A 470 10.60 -26.81 4.91
C TRP A 470 10.08 -27.25 3.54
N LEU A 471 9.04 -28.09 3.49
CA LEU A 471 8.48 -28.57 2.23
C LEU A 471 7.71 -27.45 1.52
N GLY A 472 6.90 -26.69 2.26
CA GLY A 472 6.26 -25.47 1.76
C GLY A 472 7.28 -24.44 1.31
N TYR A 473 8.34 -24.22 2.10
CA TYR A 473 9.40 -23.30 1.75
C TYR A 473 10.21 -23.72 0.50
N ALA A 474 10.48 -25.01 0.32
CA ALA A 474 11.11 -25.52 -0.90
C ALA A 474 10.25 -25.27 -2.15
N GLY A 475 8.92 -25.46 -2.04
CA GLY A 475 7.96 -25.10 -3.09
C GLY A 475 8.00 -23.59 -3.41
N ARG A 476 8.09 -22.75 -2.38
CA ARG A 476 8.25 -21.29 -2.53
C ARG A 476 9.54 -20.91 -3.26
N LEU A 477 10.68 -21.50 -2.89
CA LEU A 477 11.96 -21.27 -3.58
C LEU A 477 11.89 -21.69 -5.06
N GLY A 478 11.25 -22.83 -5.35
CA GLY A 478 11.00 -23.26 -6.74
C GLY A 478 10.19 -22.25 -7.53
N PHE A 479 9.14 -21.69 -6.92
CA PHE A 479 8.30 -20.65 -7.52
C PHE A 479 9.07 -19.33 -7.74
N VAL A 480 9.93 -18.93 -6.80
CA VAL A 480 10.82 -17.77 -6.93
C VAL A 480 11.75 -17.91 -8.13
N VAL A 481 12.41 -19.07 -8.26
CA VAL A 481 13.29 -19.37 -9.40
C VAL A 481 12.51 -19.25 -10.72
N PHE A 482 11.29 -19.79 -10.77
CA PHE A 482 10.43 -19.67 -11.95
C PHE A 482 10.11 -18.20 -12.30
N LEU A 483 9.59 -17.41 -11.36
CA LEU A 483 9.21 -16.01 -11.61
C LEU A 483 10.39 -15.18 -12.11
N MET A 484 11.54 -15.29 -11.43
CA MET A 484 12.74 -14.55 -11.81
C MET A 484 13.32 -15.03 -13.15
N SER A 485 13.14 -16.31 -13.51
CA SER A 485 13.59 -16.85 -14.80
C SER A 485 12.79 -16.33 -15.99
N ILE A 486 11.47 -16.12 -15.86
CA ILE A 486 10.63 -15.65 -16.96
C ILE A 486 10.65 -14.13 -17.11
N THR A 487 11.10 -13.40 -16.08
CA THR A 487 11.04 -11.93 -16.01
C THR A 487 11.75 -11.23 -17.17
N PRO A 488 13.03 -11.51 -17.48
CA PRO A 488 13.72 -10.81 -18.57
C PRO A 488 13.08 -11.09 -19.93
N GLY A 489 12.70 -12.36 -20.18
CA GLY A 489 12.13 -12.77 -21.47
C GLY A 489 10.70 -12.27 -21.71
N LEU A 490 9.89 -12.12 -20.66
CA LEU A 490 8.54 -11.58 -20.79
C LEU A 490 8.54 -10.07 -21.00
N LEU A 491 9.43 -9.36 -20.30
CA LEU A 491 9.60 -7.92 -20.49
C LEU A 491 10.12 -7.60 -21.90
N GLN A 492 11.09 -8.36 -22.40
CA GLN A 492 11.60 -8.21 -23.77
C GLN A 492 10.51 -8.43 -24.83
N ARG A 493 9.71 -9.48 -24.71
CA ARG A 493 8.60 -9.75 -25.63
C ARG A 493 7.50 -8.69 -25.59
N THR A 494 7.31 -8.04 -24.45
CA THR A 494 6.30 -6.98 -24.30
C THR A 494 6.80 -5.65 -24.87
N ALA A 495 8.08 -5.33 -24.68
CA ALA A 495 8.75 -4.17 -25.25
C ALA A 495 8.72 -4.14 -26.78
N TRP A 496 8.80 -5.32 -27.42
CA TRP A 496 8.69 -5.45 -28.88
C TRP A 496 7.30 -5.15 -29.46
N MET A 497 6.28 -4.97 -28.62
CA MET A 497 4.92 -4.71 -29.09
C MET A 497 4.77 -3.23 -29.46
N GLY A 498 4.64 -2.91 -30.75
CA GLY A 498 4.56 -1.53 -31.29
C GLY A 498 3.38 -0.66 -30.84
N HIS A 499 2.58 -1.11 -29.86
CA HIS A 499 1.44 -0.38 -29.28
C HIS A 499 1.71 0.08 -27.85
N VAL A 500 2.84 0.76 -27.62
CA VAL A 500 3.33 1.30 -26.33
C VAL A 500 2.22 1.73 -25.37
N VAL A 501 1.41 2.72 -25.76
CA VAL A 501 0.38 3.31 -24.89
C VAL A 501 -0.67 2.28 -24.47
N LYS A 502 -1.14 1.44 -25.40
CA LYS A 502 -2.18 0.44 -25.12
C LYS A 502 -1.62 -0.68 -24.24
N THR A 503 -0.43 -1.17 -24.57
CA THR A 503 0.24 -2.26 -23.85
C THR A 503 0.48 -1.86 -22.39
N TYR A 504 1.11 -0.72 -22.14
CA TYR A 504 1.42 -0.28 -20.77
C TYR A 504 0.18 0.17 -19.99
N PHE A 505 -0.82 0.75 -20.65
CA PHE A 505 -2.09 1.06 -19.99
C PHE A 505 -2.80 -0.20 -19.49
N VAL A 506 -2.96 -1.21 -20.35
CA VAL A 506 -3.60 -2.48 -19.93
C VAL A 506 -2.77 -3.18 -18.87
N MET A 507 -1.45 -3.21 -19.03
CA MET A 507 -0.56 -3.82 -18.05
C MET A 507 -0.76 -3.19 -16.66
N TRP A 508 -0.66 -1.86 -16.54
CA TRP A 508 -0.81 -1.19 -15.25
C TRP A 508 -2.25 -1.23 -14.71
N PHE A 509 -3.25 -1.24 -15.59
CA PHE A 509 -4.64 -1.38 -15.18
C PHE A 509 -4.89 -2.74 -14.50
N VAL A 510 -4.37 -3.83 -15.06
CA VAL A 510 -4.48 -5.16 -14.45
C VAL A 510 -3.72 -5.24 -13.12
N VAL A 511 -2.55 -4.59 -13.02
CA VAL A 511 -1.84 -4.46 -11.73
C VAL A 511 -2.73 -3.79 -10.66
N ILE A 512 -3.42 -2.70 -11.01
CA ILE A 512 -4.35 -2.01 -10.10
C ILE A 512 -5.51 -2.93 -9.68
N VAL A 513 -6.08 -3.69 -10.61
CA VAL A 513 -7.15 -4.66 -10.31
C VAL A 513 -6.67 -5.71 -9.31
N PHE A 514 -5.46 -6.24 -9.48
CA PHE A 514 -4.92 -7.21 -8.52
C PHE A 514 -4.66 -6.61 -7.14
N TYR A 515 -4.26 -5.36 -7.07
CA TYR A 515 -4.14 -4.65 -5.79
C TYR A 515 -5.50 -4.49 -5.11
N PHE A 516 -6.54 -4.06 -5.80
CA PHE A 516 -7.87 -4.01 -5.19
C PHE A 516 -8.34 -5.41 -4.77
N ALA A 517 -8.12 -6.43 -5.61
CA ALA A 517 -8.47 -7.80 -5.29
C ALA A 517 -7.68 -8.33 -4.07
N SER A 518 -6.47 -7.84 -3.80
CA SER A 518 -5.72 -8.21 -2.61
C SER A 518 -6.30 -7.62 -1.33
N VAL A 519 -6.65 -6.34 -1.34
CA VAL A 519 -7.30 -5.67 -0.20
C VAL A 519 -8.64 -6.31 0.12
N PHE A 520 -9.44 -6.60 -0.91
CA PHE A 520 -10.80 -7.06 -0.73
C PHE A 520 -10.88 -8.45 -0.07
N MET A 521 -9.81 -9.25 -0.10
CA MET A 521 -9.77 -10.52 0.63
C MET A 521 -9.72 -10.36 2.15
N VAL A 522 -9.21 -9.23 2.65
CA VAL A 522 -9.01 -8.97 4.08
C VAL A 522 -10.02 -7.93 4.58
N ALA A 523 -10.24 -6.87 3.80
CA ALA A 523 -11.17 -5.79 4.12
C ALA A 523 -12.59 -6.04 3.58
N TYR A 524 -13.00 -7.31 3.36
CA TYR A 524 -14.31 -7.64 2.79
C TYR A 524 -15.47 -7.06 3.59
N ALA A 525 -15.31 -6.93 4.91
CA ALA A 525 -16.32 -6.37 5.83
C ALA A 525 -16.58 -4.86 5.63
N PHE A 526 -15.73 -4.18 4.83
CA PHE A 526 -15.81 -2.74 4.56
C PHE A 526 -16.16 -2.42 3.11
N VAL A 527 -16.24 -3.43 2.23
CA VAL A 527 -16.46 -3.23 0.79
C VAL A 527 -17.82 -3.79 0.38
N PRO A 528 -18.67 -3.01 -0.32
CA PRO A 528 -19.93 -3.53 -0.84
C PRO A 528 -19.71 -4.80 -1.67
N TRP A 529 -20.43 -5.88 -1.34
CA TRP A 529 -20.33 -7.21 -1.97
C TRP A 529 -19.04 -8.00 -1.69
N GLY A 530 -18.14 -7.51 -0.82
CA GLY A 530 -16.89 -8.19 -0.46
C GLY A 530 -17.14 -9.57 0.19
N GLU A 531 -18.10 -9.64 1.11
CA GLU A 531 -18.50 -10.86 1.85
C GLU A 531 -18.89 -12.04 0.94
N VAL A 532 -19.46 -11.76 -0.24
CA VAL A 532 -19.98 -12.81 -1.14
C VAL A 532 -18.91 -13.38 -2.06
N TYR A 533 -17.95 -12.57 -2.51
CA TYR A 533 -17.05 -12.93 -3.61
C TYR A 533 -15.56 -13.03 -3.25
N PHE A 534 -15.10 -12.30 -2.24
CA PHE A 534 -13.65 -12.19 -1.94
C PHE A 534 -13.25 -12.86 -0.62
N TRP A 535 -14.19 -13.47 0.10
CA TRP A 535 -13.98 -14.04 1.42
C TRP A 535 -12.93 -15.18 1.46
N GLU A 536 -11.76 -14.90 2.03
CA GLU A 536 -10.69 -15.88 2.32
C GLU A 536 -10.25 -16.70 1.09
N ARG A 537 -10.28 -16.08 -0.10
CA ARG A 537 -9.99 -16.73 -1.38
C ARG A 537 -8.59 -16.44 -1.95
N THR A 538 -7.54 -16.62 -1.15
CA THR A 538 -6.16 -16.57 -1.68
C THR A 538 -5.95 -17.61 -2.80
N ASP A 539 -6.70 -18.71 -2.78
CA ASP A 539 -6.74 -19.72 -3.84
C ASP A 539 -7.15 -19.16 -5.21
N LEU A 540 -8.29 -18.44 -5.30
CA LEU A 540 -8.79 -17.86 -6.56
C LEU A 540 -7.82 -16.83 -7.12
N VAL A 541 -7.19 -16.12 -6.22
CA VAL A 541 -6.30 -15.03 -6.49
C VAL A 541 -4.95 -15.53 -7.02
N LEU A 542 -4.38 -16.56 -6.38
CA LEU A 542 -3.22 -17.29 -6.90
C LEU A 542 -3.54 -18.02 -8.21
N LEU A 543 -4.73 -18.60 -8.33
CA LEU A 543 -5.17 -19.25 -9.57
C LEU A 543 -5.23 -18.24 -10.72
N ALA A 544 -5.82 -17.07 -10.51
CA ALA A 544 -5.85 -15.98 -11.49
C ALA A 544 -4.43 -15.57 -11.89
N GLN A 545 -3.50 -15.46 -10.92
CA GLN A 545 -2.10 -15.17 -11.21
C GLN A 545 -1.46 -16.23 -12.12
N MET A 546 -1.68 -17.52 -11.82
CA MET A 546 -1.12 -18.61 -12.63
C MET A 546 -1.74 -18.70 -14.03
N VAL A 547 -3.05 -18.48 -14.14
CA VAL A 547 -3.77 -18.48 -15.44
C VAL A 547 -3.30 -17.34 -16.33
N GLU A 548 -3.12 -16.15 -15.79
CA GLU A 548 -2.65 -15.00 -16.57
C GLU A 548 -1.16 -15.12 -16.94
N ILE A 549 -0.31 -15.66 -16.06
CA ILE A 549 1.09 -15.99 -16.40
C ILE A 549 1.14 -17.07 -17.50
N ALA A 550 0.21 -18.02 -17.51
CA ALA A 550 0.14 -19.06 -18.55
C ALA A 550 -0.04 -18.48 -19.97
N LEU A 551 -0.61 -17.28 -20.09
CA LEU A 551 -0.78 -16.58 -21.37
C LEU A 551 0.56 -16.24 -22.04
N ALA A 552 1.65 -16.17 -21.26
CA ALA A 552 3.01 -15.94 -21.77
C ALA A 552 3.59 -17.15 -22.51
N PHE A 553 2.98 -18.33 -22.43
CA PHE A 553 3.48 -19.56 -23.05
C PHE A 553 2.66 -19.89 -24.30
N ASP A 554 3.31 -20.48 -25.31
CA ASP A 554 2.63 -20.95 -26.51
C ASP A 554 2.19 -22.40 -26.31
N TRP A 555 0.87 -22.62 -26.28
CA TRP A 555 0.24 -23.91 -26.05
C TRP A 555 0.13 -24.79 -27.31
N SER A 556 0.69 -24.33 -28.44
CA SER A 556 0.76 -25.12 -29.67
C SER A 556 1.92 -26.11 -29.62
N CYS A 557 1.66 -27.39 -29.89
CA CYS A 557 2.63 -28.49 -29.93
C CYS A 557 3.60 -28.43 -31.16
N GLY A 558 3.93 -27.23 -31.64
CA GLY A 558 4.84 -26.97 -32.77
C GLY A 558 6.10 -26.24 -32.29
N LYS A 559 7.17 -26.27 -33.12
CA LYS A 559 8.52 -25.75 -32.81
C LYS A 559 8.44 -24.44 -32.00
N VAL A 560 8.79 -24.54 -30.72
CA VAL A 560 8.97 -23.40 -29.83
C VAL A 560 9.98 -22.47 -30.48
N SER A 561 9.53 -21.31 -30.98
CA SER A 561 10.45 -20.23 -31.31
C SER A 561 11.00 -19.73 -29.98
N ALA A 562 12.12 -20.32 -29.56
CA ALA A 562 12.84 -19.86 -28.39
C ALA A 562 13.27 -18.43 -28.69
N SER A 563 12.57 -17.46 -28.09
CA SER A 563 13.04 -16.08 -28.01
C SER A 563 14.33 -16.10 -27.19
N HIS A 564 15.45 -16.32 -27.86
CA HIS A 564 16.76 -16.21 -27.24
C HIS A 564 16.99 -14.77 -26.84
N MET A 565 17.27 -14.56 -25.55
CA MET A 565 17.72 -13.27 -25.04
C MET A 565 19.13 -13.03 -25.60
N SER A 566 19.25 -12.21 -26.65
CA SER A 566 20.55 -11.88 -27.26
C SER A 566 21.26 -10.80 -26.43
N LEU A 567 22.11 -11.21 -25.50
CA LEU A 567 23.01 -10.30 -24.77
C LEU A 567 24.41 -10.31 -25.39
N THR A 568 25.07 -9.16 -25.40
CA THR A 568 26.49 -9.07 -25.73
C THR A 568 27.33 -9.75 -24.63
N ARG A 569 28.45 -10.37 -25.01
CA ARG A 569 29.39 -11.01 -24.07
C ARG A 569 29.78 -10.14 -22.86
N PRO A 570 30.12 -8.84 -22.99
CA PRO A 570 30.46 -8.02 -21.82
C PRO A 570 29.29 -7.85 -20.85
N VAL A 571 28.06 -7.70 -21.34
CA VAL A 571 26.86 -7.59 -20.51
C VAL A 571 26.57 -8.89 -19.78
N HIS A 572 26.79 -10.03 -20.44
CA HIS A 572 26.67 -11.36 -19.84
C HIS A 572 27.64 -11.55 -18.67
N THR A 573 28.91 -11.19 -18.85
CA THR A 573 29.93 -11.22 -17.78
C THR A 573 29.60 -10.25 -16.64
N ALA A 574 29.18 -9.01 -16.96
CA ALA A 574 28.79 -8.02 -15.96
C ALA A 574 27.57 -8.49 -15.14
N SER A 575 26.59 -9.13 -15.78
CA SER A 575 25.40 -9.66 -15.13
C SER A 575 25.74 -10.81 -14.16
N TYR A 576 26.61 -11.75 -14.55
CA TYR A 576 27.08 -12.80 -13.63
C TYR A 576 27.89 -12.25 -12.46
N ALA A 577 28.74 -11.25 -12.72
CA ALA A 577 29.50 -10.59 -11.66
C ALA A 577 28.57 -9.88 -10.67
N ALA A 578 27.55 -9.17 -11.17
CA ALA A 578 26.53 -8.53 -10.35
C ALA A 578 25.74 -9.55 -9.52
N LEU A 579 25.25 -10.65 -10.12
CA LEU A 579 24.52 -11.70 -9.38
C LEU A 579 25.37 -12.34 -8.30
N SER A 580 26.64 -12.66 -8.60
CA SER A 580 27.56 -13.23 -7.62
C SER A 580 27.85 -12.26 -6.47
N LEU A 581 28.03 -10.98 -6.78
CA LEU A 581 28.23 -9.92 -5.79
C LEU A 581 26.98 -9.72 -4.91
N LEU A 582 25.79 -9.72 -5.49
CA LEU A 582 24.53 -9.57 -4.76
C LEU A 582 24.27 -10.77 -3.84
N CYS A 583 24.55 -12.00 -4.29
CA CYS A 583 24.50 -13.19 -3.44
C CYS A 583 25.49 -13.09 -2.27
N ALA A 584 26.73 -12.69 -2.54
CA ALA A 584 27.74 -12.49 -1.50
C ALA A 584 27.32 -11.39 -0.50
N LEU A 585 26.77 -10.28 -1.00
CA LEU A 585 26.25 -9.20 -0.16
C LEU A 585 25.08 -9.67 0.72
N SER A 586 24.14 -10.43 0.18
CA SER A 586 23.03 -11.03 0.94
C SER A 586 23.53 -11.92 2.08
N LEU A 587 24.53 -12.77 1.81
CA LEU A 587 25.17 -13.61 2.83
C LEU A 587 25.94 -12.80 3.87
N LEU A 588 26.64 -11.74 3.46
CA LEU A 588 27.33 -10.83 4.37
C LEU A 588 26.35 -10.08 5.27
N VAL A 589 25.21 -9.64 4.74
CA VAL A 589 24.14 -9.00 5.52
C VAL A 589 23.56 -9.99 6.53
N MET A 590 23.32 -11.24 6.13
CA MET A 590 22.91 -12.32 7.04
C MET A 590 23.93 -12.54 8.17
N MET A 591 25.22 -12.58 7.84
CA MET A 591 26.29 -12.72 8.84
C MET A 591 26.35 -11.51 9.78
N TYR A 592 26.22 -10.29 9.25
CA TYR A 592 26.20 -9.05 10.04
C TYR A 592 25.00 -8.99 10.99
N ARG A 593 23.85 -9.53 10.56
CA ARG A 593 22.61 -9.61 11.34
C ARG A 593 22.58 -10.78 12.33
N SER A 594 23.53 -11.71 12.26
CA SER A 594 23.64 -12.83 13.21
C SER A 594 24.26 -12.32 14.53
N PRO A 595 23.58 -12.48 15.68
CA PRO A 595 23.99 -11.91 16.95
C PRO A 595 25.10 -12.77 17.55
N VAL A 596 26.02 -12.11 18.25
CA VAL A 596 27.15 -12.76 18.92
C VAL A 596 27.03 -12.65 20.45
N ALA A 597 26.14 -11.81 20.99
CA ALA A 597 26.09 -11.50 22.42
C ALA A 597 25.01 -12.31 23.19
N ILE A 598 25.37 -12.75 24.40
CA ILE A 598 24.45 -13.34 25.37
C ILE A 598 23.82 -12.19 26.16
N ILE A 599 22.50 -12.02 26.09
CA ILE A 599 21.80 -11.03 26.94
C ILE A 599 21.71 -11.58 28.37
N GLN A 600 22.11 -10.76 29.34
CA GLN A 600 21.99 -11.06 30.76
C GLN A 600 20.58 -10.71 31.28
N LEU A 601 20.03 -11.57 32.13
CA LEU A 601 18.78 -11.36 32.86
C LEU A 601 18.80 -10.05 33.64
N HIS A 602 17.71 -9.27 33.56
CA HIS A 602 17.48 -8.18 34.49
C HIS A 602 16.97 -8.80 35.81
N CYS A 603 17.74 -8.69 36.89
CA CYS A 603 17.40 -9.15 38.25
C CYS A 603 16.83 -10.59 38.36
N PRO A 604 17.61 -11.65 38.05
CA PRO A 604 17.15 -13.04 38.17
C PRO A 604 16.80 -13.48 39.60
N SER A 605 17.24 -12.73 40.63
CA SER A 605 16.99 -13.05 42.04
C SER A 605 15.56 -12.78 42.51
N SER A 606 14.77 -12.03 41.74
CA SER A 606 13.46 -11.52 42.16
C SER A 606 12.26 -12.22 41.54
N HIS A 607 12.46 -13.14 40.58
CA HIS A 607 11.38 -13.85 39.86
C HIS A 607 10.29 -12.94 39.29
N LEU A 608 10.67 -11.72 38.92
CA LEU A 608 9.78 -10.69 38.38
C LEU A 608 9.71 -10.76 36.86
N VAL A 609 8.48 -10.76 36.33
CA VAL A 609 8.24 -10.66 34.89
C VAL A 609 7.43 -9.42 34.60
N HIS A 610 7.96 -8.59 33.72
CA HIS A 610 7.25 -7.46 33.15
C HIS A 610 6.55 -7.89 31.88
N VAL A 611 5.25 -7.65 31.84
CA VAL A 611 4.41 -7.95 30.68
C VAL A 611 3.85 -6.64 30.13
N GLY A 612 3.54 -6.61 28.84
CA GLY A 612 2.75 -5.53 28.29
C GLY A 612 1.99 -5.95 27.06
N ILE A 613 0.89 -5.24 26.81
CA ILE A 613 0.12 -5.31 25.57
C ILE A 613 0.15 -3.94 24.92
N TRP A 614 0.27 -3.96 23.59
CA TRP A 614 0.19 -2.74 22.81
C TRP A 614 -0.36 -3.03 21.42
N THR A 615 -1.36 -2.26 21.01
CA THR A 615 -1.79 -2.20 19.62
C THR A 615 -0.83 -1.34 18.81
N VAL A 616 -0.21 -1.94 17.80
CA VAL A 616 0.95 -1.35 17.12
C VAL A 616 0.64 -0.83 15.73
N HIS A 617 -0.62 -0.88 15.31
CA HIS A 617 -1.13 -0.29 14.07
C HIS A 617 -0.18 -0.50 12.87
N PHE A 618 0.19 -1.76 12.62
CA PHE A 618 1.09 -2.17 11.53
C PHE A 618 2.52 -1.60 11.58
N GLY A 619 2.92 -1.01 12.70
CA GLY A 619 4.22 -0.37 12.90
C GLY A 619 4.33 1.03 12.28
N ILE A 620 3.19 1.72 12.11
CA ILE A 620 3.11 3.07 11.54
C ILE A 620 2.82 4.08 12.65
N ASP A 621 3.52 5.21 12.64
CA ASP A 621 3.21 6.31 13.56
C ASP A 621 2.01 7.14 13.10
N ASN A 622 1.51 8.01 13.97
CA ASN A 622 0.39 8.90 13.67
C ASN A 622 0.64 9.79 12.45
N GLU A 623 1.91 10.00 12.08
CA GLU A 623 2.30 10.79 10.92
C GLU A 623 2.47 9.96 9.65
N GLY A 624 2.39 8.63 9.67
CA GLY A 624 2.58 7.75 8.50
C GLY A 624 4.03 7.34 8.24
N ARG A 625 4.85 7.17 9.28
CA ARG A 625 6.26 6.75 9.23
C ARG A 625 6.48 5.46 10.00
N ASP A 626 7.63 4.82 9.78
CA ASP A 626 8.06 3.66 10.58
C ASP A 626 8.23 4.02 12.06
N SER A 627 7.42 3.43 12.95
CA SER A 627 7.37 3.76 14.37
C SER A 627 8.17 2.79 15.25
N GLN A 628 8.65 1.70 14.68
CA GLN A 628 9.07 0.54 15.46
C GLN A 628 10.37 0.76 16.22
N ARG A 629 11.31 1.54 15.67
CA ARG A 629 12.50 1.95 16.44
C ARG A 629 12.12 2.73 17.70
N HIS A 630 11.07 3.55 17.63
CA HIS A 630 10.54 4.25 18.79
C HIS A 630 9.83 3.28 19.73
N MET A 631 9.06 2.31 19.21
CA MET A 631 8.46 1.24 20.02
C MET A 631 9.51 0.44 20.78
N ARG A 632 10.60 -0.01 20.12
CA ARG A 632 11.75 -0.64 20.79
C ARG A 632 12.26 0.17 21.93
N ASN A 633 12.47 1.45 21.68
CA ASN A 633 13.06 2.34 22.66
C ASN A 633 12.12 2.50 23.85
N LEU A 634 10.80 2.52 23.65
CA LEU A 634 9.82 2.55 24.72
C LEU A 634 9.80 1.24 25.50
N ILE A 635 9.62 0.10 24.82
CA ILE A 635 9.54 -1.22 25.46
C ILE A 635 10.87 -1.54 26.20
N LYS A 636 12.02 -1.16 25.65
CA LYS A 636 13.34 -1.26 26.33
C LYS A 636 13.41 -0.33 27.53
N CYS A 637 12.92 0.91 27.40
CA CYS A 637 12.85 1.87 28.50
C CYS A 637 11.77 1.55 29.52
N MET A 638 10.90 0.58 29.30
CA MET A 638 9.92 0.09 30.26
C MET A 638 10.29 -1.30 30.82
N CYS A 639 11.45 -1.84 30.43
CA CYS A 639 11.93 -3.16 30.85
C CYS A 639 10.94 -4.31 30.63
N VAL A 640 10.04 -4.19 29.66
CA VAL A 640 9.06 -5.24 29.36
C VAL A 640 9.79 -6.48 28.85
N SER A 641 9.45 -7.62 29.44
CA SER A 641 10.09 -8.92 29.23
C SER A 641 9.28 -9.82 28.30
N VAL A 642 7.96 -9.75 28.38
CA VAL A 642 7.02 -10.39 27.44
C VAL A 642 6.11 -9.29 26.92
N VAL A 643 6.06 -9.08 25.61
CA VAL A 643 5.17 -8.08 25.02
C VAL A 643 4.35 -8.70 23.91
N ARG A 644 3.07 -8.40 23.95
CA ARG A 644 2.16 -8.65 22.84
C ARG A 644 2.08 -7.41 21.96
N ALA A 645 2.29 -7.61 20.66
CA ALA A 645 1.93 -6.63 19.63
C ALA A 645 0.64 -7.05 18.94
N VAL A 646 -0.38 -6.20 19.01
CA VAL A 646 -1.69 -6.36 18.36
C VAL A 646 -1.73 -5.56 17.05
N GLU A 647 -2.49 -5.99 16.04
CA GLU A 647 -2.43 -5.42 14.67
C GLU A 647 -1.03 -5.48 14.08
N ALA A 648 -0.37 -6.62 14.32
CA ALA A 648 0.96 -6.89 13.84
C ALA A 648 0.96 -7.53 12.43
N ASP A 649 -0.20 -7.93 11.87
CA ASP A 649 -0.30 -8.37 10.45
C ASP A 649 -0.30 -7.17 9.53
N ALA A 650 0.86 -6.59 9.42
CA ALA A 650 1.15 -5.76 8.28
C ALA A 650 1.37 -6.67 7.02
N ASP A 651 1.45 -7.99 7.22
CA ASP A 651 1.70 -9.00 6.18
C ASP A 651 0.40 -9.65 5.65
N ALA A 652 -0.80 -9.21 6.06
CA ALA A 652 -2.05 -9.72 5.49
C ALA A 652 -2.00 -9.46 3.97
N ASP A 653 -1.93 -10.56 3.21
CA ASP A 653 -1.44 -10.64 1.84
C ASP A 653 -1.53 -9.31 1.05
N ARG A 654 -0.38 -8.94 0.44
CA ARG A 654 -0.33 -8.45 -0.96
C ARG A 654 -0.44 -6.93 -1.13
N TRP A 655 0.28 -6.20 -0.28
CA TRP A 655 0.82 -4.84 -0.48
C TRP A 655 2.27 -4.82 -0.01
N GLU A 656 3.20 -4.44 -0.88
CA GLU A 656 4.56 -4.29 -0.43
C GLU A 656 4.72 -3.11 0.52
N GLY A 657 5.46 -3.42 1.57
CA GLY A 657 6.10 -2.49 2.48
C GLY A 657 5.53 -2.55 3.89
N TYR A 658 4.47 -3.34 4.05
CA TYR A 658 3.95 -3.74 5.33
C TYR A 658 4.21 -5.21 5.64
N GLY A 659 4.92 -5.98 4.80
CA GLY A 659 5.52 -7.30 5.14
C GLY A 659 6.54 -7.27 6.30
N VAL A 660 6.29 -6.44 7.29
CA VAL A 660 7.23 -5.89 8.24
C VAL A 660 6.61 -5.42 9.54
N GLY A 661 5.33 -5.67 9.78
CA GLY A 661 4.73 -5.55 11.11
C GLY A 661 5.18 -6.72 11.97
N ARG A 662 5.11 -7.95 11.44
CA ARG A 662 5.62 -9.13 12.14
C ARG A 662 7.14 -9.18 12.15
N HIS A 663 7.75 -8.95 10.98
CA HIS A 663 9.21 -8.93 10.83
C HIS A 663 9.88 -7.75 11.46
N ARG A 664 9.31 -6.54 11.49
CA ARG A 664 9.94 -5.41 12.19
C ARG A 664 9.34 -5.08 13.58
N ALA A 665 8.17 -5.57 14.03
CA ALA A 665 7.92 -5.62 15.49
C ALA A 665 8.93 -6.58 16.16
N ALA A 666 9.24 -7.67 15.44
CA ALA A 666 10.45 -8.42 15.64
C ALA A 666 11.70 -7.52 15.46
N GLU A 667 12.22 -7.31 14.24
CA GLU A 667 13.53 -6.67 13.94
C GLU A 667 13.74 -5.32 14.64
N ASN A 668 12.66 -4.54 14.80
CA ASN A 668 12.66 -3.19 15.31
C ASN A 668 12.10 -2.98 16.72
N GLY A 669 11.58 -3.99 17.44
CA GLY A 669 11.27 -3.97 18.89
C GLY A 669 12.53 -4.06 19.78
N PRO A 670 12.49 -4.15 21.12
CA PRO A 670 13.68 -4.28 22.02
C PRO A 670 14.65 -5.43 21.67
N THR A 671 14.29 -6.16 20.63
CA THR A 671 14.57 -7.51 20.23
C THR A 671 15.56 -7.65 19.08
N HIS A 672 16.16 -6.58 18.54
CA HIS A 672 17.28 -6.73 17.58
C HIS A 672 18.49 -7.48 18.18
N GLU A 673 18.62 -7.54 19.51
CA GLU A 673 19.58 -8.41 20.19
C GLU A 673 19.00 -9.82 20.53
N LEU A 674 17.70 -10.04 20.38
CA LEU A 674 16.95 -11.19 20.94
C LEU A 674 16.38 -12.15 19.90
N LEU A 675 16.03 -11.65 18.72
CA LEU A 675 15.28 -12.39 17.69
C LEU A 675 16.01 -13.48 16.97
N THR A 676 17.31 -13.42 16.99
CA THR A 676 18.14 -14.40 16.31
C THR A 676 18.47 -15.57 17.23
N ARG A 677 17.93 -15.58 18.46
CA ARG A 677 17.78 -16.79 19.24
C ARG A 677 16.41 -17.37 19.00
N LYS A 678 16.44 -18.57 18.42
CA LYS A 678 15.32 -19.44 18.03
C LYS A 678 14.23 -19.66 19.09
N GLN A 679 14.26 -19.12 20.30
CA GLN A 679 13.37 -19.54 21.40
C GLN A 679 12.43 -18.45 21.93
N TYR A 680 12.40 -17.26 21.34
CA TYR A 680 11.83 -16.10 22.02
C TYR A 680 10.76 -15.32 21.26
N VAL A 681 10.45 -15.68 20.01
CA VAL A 681 9.44 -14.96 19.22
C VAL A 681 8.55 -15.92 18.46
N ASP A 682 7.24 -15.72 18.60
CA ASP A 682 6.23 -16.37 17.76
C ASP A 682 5.45 -15.31 16.98
N ILE A 683 5.48 -15.44 15.65
CA ILE A 683 4.84 -14.52 14.71
C ILE A 683 3.37 -14.88 14.41
N GLY A 684 2.82 -15.92 15.03
CA GLY A 684 1.41 -16.30 14.87
C GLY A 684 1.06 -16.98 13.54
N PRO A 685 -0.24 -17.19 13.25
CA PRO A 685 -0.69 -17.92 12.06
C PRO A 685 -0.16 -17.31 10.75
N GLY A 686 0.30 -18.15 9.81
CA GLY A 686 0.85 -17.68 8.52
C GLY A 686 -0.11 -16.84 7.67
N LEU A 687 0.43 -16.11 6.68
CA LEU A 687 -0.32 -15.10 5.90
C LEU A 687 -1.50 -15.65 5.12
N ASN A 688 -1.50 -16.95 4.80
CA ASN A 688 -2.58 -17.65 4.10
C ASN A 688 -3.81 -17.89 4.99
N LYS A 689 -3.78 -17.45 6.25
CA LYS A 689 -4.88 -17.62 7.20
C LYS A 689 -5.77 -16.37 7.34
N HIS A 690 -5.53 -15.32 6.55
CA HIS A 690 -6.43 -14.17 6.41
C HIS A 690 -6.77 -13.45 7.74
N THR A 691 -5.79 -13.34 8.64
CA THR A 691 -5.94 -12.67 9.93
C THR A 691 -5.37 -11.25 9.94
N TRP A 692 -5.69 -10.48 10.99
CA TRP A 692 -5.09 -9.15 11.30
C TRP A 692 -3.87 -9.22 12.24
N GLY A 693 -3.53 -10.42 12.70
CA GLY A 693 -2.23 -10.71 13.29
C GLY A 693 -2.08 -10.57 14.75
N ALA A 694 -1.20 -11.41 15.27
CA ALA A 694 -0.74 -11.35 16.64
C ALA A 694 0.72 -11.78 16.67
N VAL A 695 1.57 -11.03 17.38
CA VAL A 695 2.97 -11.41 17.60
C VAL A 695 3.24 -11.45 19.09
N LEU A 696 3.84 -12.56 19.52
CA LEU A 696 4.38 -12.76 20.85
C LEU A 696 5.88 -12.49 20.81
N LEU A 697 6.34 -11.48 21.55
CA LEU A 697 7.74 -11.17 21.73
C LEU A 697 8.14 -11.45 23.18
N SER A 698 8.99 -12.44 23.40
CA SER A 698 9.67 -12.67 24.66
C SER A 698 11.12 -12.18 24.55
N LYS A 699 11.64 -11.59 25.63
CA LYS A 699 13.02 -11.13 25.70
C LYS A 699 13.94 -12.17 26.34
N ILE A 700 13.47 -12.90 27.34
CA ILE A 700 14.35 -13.79 28.13
C ILE A 700 13.75 -15.17 28.35
N MET A 701 12.42 -15.31 28.22
CA MET A 701 11.70 -16.54 28.57
C MET A 701 11.52 -17.41 27.33
N SER A 702 12.07 -18.63 27.36
CA SER A 702 12.04 -19.49 26.19
C SER A 702 10.64 -20.08 25.98
N ILE A 703 10.15 -20.00 24.75
CA ILE A 703 8.93 -20.66 24.29
C ILE A 703 9.23 -22.16 24.16
N ILE A 704 8.53 -22.95 24.97
CA ILE A 704 8.64 -24.42 25.00
C ILE A 704 7.83 -25.00 23.84
N ASN A 705 6.57 -24.59 23.73
CA ASN A 705 5.65 -24.96 22.67
C ASN A 705 4.75 -23.78 22.33
N SER A 706 4.17 -23.80 21.12
CA SER A 706 3.11 -22.88 20.77
C SER A 706 2.13 -23.52 19.80
N THR A 707 0.88 -23.09 19.90
CA THR A 707 -0.21 -23.52 19.03
C THR A 707 -0.98 -22.31 18.55
N HIS A 708 -1.35 -22.33 17.27
CA HIS A 708 -2.05 -21.23 16.61
C HIS A 708 -3.50 -21.63 16.38
N HIS A 709 -4.40 -20.80 16.89
CA HIS A 709 -5.85 -20.98 16.80
C HIS A 709 -6.43 -19.93 15.85
N LEU A 710 -7.37 -20.36 15.00
CA LEU A 710 -8.20 -19.49 14.19
C LEU A 710 -9.60 -19.52 14.77
N LEU A 711 -9.99 -18.45 15.46
CA LEU A 711 -11.25 -18.39 16.18
C LEU A 711 -12.43 -18.31 15.19
N LEU A 712 -13.49 -19.05 15.51
CA LEU A 712 -14.64 -19.24 14.62
C LEU A 712 -15.40 -17.94 14.35
N SER A 713 -15.88 -17.80 13.11
CA SER A 713 -16.67 -16.65 12.68
C SER A 713 -17.73 -17.05 11.64
N PRO A 714 -19.01 -17.26 12.04
CA PRO A 714 -20.10 -17.70 11.14
C PRO A 714 -20.35 -16.84 9.87
N ASN A 715 -20.33 -15.51 10.00
CA ASN A 715 -20.49 -14.52 8.94
C ASN A 715 -19.17 -13.87 8.47
N GLY A 716 -18.00 -14.40 8.85
CA GLY A 716 -16.68 -13.89 8.48
C GLY A 716 -16.11 -12.83 9.45
N GLU A 717 -14.89 -13.11 9.95
CA GLU A 717 -13.89 -12.23 10.60
C GLU A 717 -12.97 -13.17 11.41
N LEU A 718 -12.06 -13.87 10.74
CA LEU A 718 -11.15 -14.80 11.41
C LEU A 718 -10.22 -14.04 12.36
N ALA A 719 -10.29 -14.38 13.64
CA ALA A 719 -9.47 -13.81 14.69
C ALA A 719 -8.32 -14.78 15.02
N PRO A 720 -7.04 -14.32 15.00
CA PRO A 720 -5.92 -15.16 15.40
C PRO A 720 -5.82 -15.23 16.93
N ALA A 721 -5.46 -16.41 17.44
CA ALA A 721 -4.97 -16.57 18.79
C ALA A 721 -3.71 -17.46 18.85
N ILE A 722 -2.78 -17.13 19.73
CA ILE A 722 -1.55 -17.88 20.02
C ILE A 722 -1.63 -18.36 21.46
N GLU A 723 -1.57 -19.67 21.67
CA GLU A 723 -1.38 -20.31 22.97
C GLU A 723 0.08 -20.80 23.02
N ALA A 724 0.90 -20.19 23.86
CA ALA A 724 2.32 -20.52 23.99
C ALA A 724 2.70 -20.79 25.45
N VAL A 725 3.44 -21.85 25.73
CA VAL A 725 3.98 -22.11 27.07
C VAL A 725 5.40 -21.57 27.15
N LEU A 726 5.63 -20.64 28.07
CA LEU A 726 6.92 -20.01 28.31
C LEU A 726 7.55 -20.59 29.58
N ASP A 727 8.84 -20.87 29.54
CA ASP A 727 9.63 -21.15 30.75
C ASP A 727 9.95 -19.84 31.45
N MET A 728 9.26 -19.56 32.55
CA MET A 728 9.51 -18.38 33.39
C MET A 728 10.18 -18.80 34.70
N TYR A 729 11.50 -18.68 34.74
CA TYR A 729 12.34 -19.05 35.90
C TYR A 729 12.21 -20.52 36.34
N GLY A 730 11.94 -21.45 35.43
CA GLY A 730 11.75 -22.87 35.72
C GLY A 730 10.28 -23.27 35.94
N THR A 731 9.36 -22.30 35.95
CA THR A 731 7.92 -22.54 36.02
C THR A 731 7.29 -22.38 34.63
N PRO A 732 6.61 -23.40 34.08
CA PRO A 732 5.91 -23.26 32.80
C PRO A 732 4.65 -22.39 32.99
N VAL A 733 4.56 -21.29 32.25
CA VAL A 733 3.42 -20.37 32.26
C VAL A 733 2.77 -20.36 30.89
N THR A 734 1.46 -20.60 30.82
CA THR A 734 0.71 -20.52 29.56
C THR A 734 0.41 -19.06 29.26
N VAL A 735 0.84 -18.56 28.10
CA VAL A 735 0.55 -17.21 27.62
C VAL A 735 -0.37 -17.29 26.42
N VAL A 736 -1.56 -16.70 26.54
CA VAL A 736 -2.59 -16.66 25.49
C VAL A 736 -2.71 -15.25 24.93
N ILE A 737 -2.62 -15.11 23.63
CA ILE A 737 -2.58 -13.84 22.91
C ILE A 737 -3.65 -13.88 21.82
N ALA A 738 -4.59 -12.94 21.77
CA ALA A 738 -5.70 -12.99 20.80
C ALA A 738 -6.19 -11.63 20.30
N HIS A 739 -6.42 -11.50 18.99
CA HIS A 739 -6.99 -10.30 18.37
C HIS A 739 -8.38 -10.60 17.82
N ASN A 740 -9.41 -10.13 18.53
CA ASN A 740 -10.80 -10.45 18.24
C ASN A 740 -11.43 -9.45 17.27
N GLY A 741 -12.56 -9.86 16.69
CA GLY A 741 -13.30 -9.07 15.71
C GLY A 741 -14.01 -7.83 16.26
N GLN A 742 -14.53 -7.00 15.35
CA GLN A 742 -15.22 -5.74 15.64
C GLN A 742 -16.63 -5.94 16.23
N GLU A 743 -17.17 -4.89 16.87
CA GLU A 743 -18.49 -4.87 17.54
C GLU A 743 -19.69 -5.18 16.61
N LYS A 744 -19.50 -5.08 15.28
CA LYS A 744 -20.59 -5.14 14.30
C LYS A 744 -21.43 -6.42 14.36
N THR A 745 -20.86 -7.53 14.85
CA THR A 745 -21.56 -8.82 14.92
C THR A 745 -21.40 -9.46 16.32
N PRO A 746 -22.37 -9.26 17.23
CA PRO A 746 -22.28 -9.77 18.61
C PRO A 746 -22.04 -11.28 18.73
N LEU A 747 -22.56 -12.07 17.79
CA LEU A 747 -22.38 -13.53 17.75
C LEU A 747 -20.91 -13.93 17.52
N HIS A 748 -20.13 -13.13 16.78
CA HIS A 748 -18.69 -13.37 16.62
C HIS A 748 -17.96 -13.19 17.93
N CYS A 749 -18.23 -12.08 18.60
CA CYS A 749 -17.62 -11.76 19.88
C CYS A 749 -17.92 -12.86 20.92
N GLU A 750 -19.17 -13.35 21.00
CA GLU A 750 -19.56 -14.43 21.91
C GLU A 750 -18.80 -15.74 21.63
N LEU A 751 -18.77 -16.21 20.37
CA LEU A 751 -18.11 -17.46 19.99
C LEU A 751 -16.59 -17.40 20.17
N GLN A 752 -15.98 -16.29 19.77
CA GLN A 752 -14.54 -16.07 19.93
C GLN A 752 -14.15 -16.00 21.43
N ALA A 753 -14.93 -15.30 22.24
CA ALA A 753 -14.73 -15.22 23.69
C ALA A 753 -14.89 -16.58 24.38
N THR A 754 -15.88 -17.37 23.95
CA THR A 754 -16.13 -18.71 24.48
C THR A 754 -14.96 -19.65 24.22
N GLU A 755 -14.39 -19.62 23.01
CA GLU A 755 -13.21 -20.45 22.69
C GLU A 755 -11.96 -19.98 23.45
N LEU A 756 -11.74 -18.68 23.60
CA LEU A 756 -10.64 -18.15 24.41
C LEU A 756 -10.78 -18.52 25.89
N ALA A 757 -12.00 -18.44 26.43
CA ALA A 757 -12.31 -18.92 27.77
C ALA A 757 -12.00 -20.41 27.91
N HIS A 758 -12.38 -21.23 26.92
CA HIS A 758 -12.05 -22.65 26.90
C HIS A 758 -10.53 -22.89 26.94
N ILE A 759 -9.76 -22.21 26.08
CA ILE A 759 -8.30 -22.30 26.02
C ILE A 759 -7.67 -21.93 27.37
N MET A 760 -8.06 -20.80 27.97
CA MET A 760 -7.54 -20.38 29.29
C MET A 760 -7.90 -21.39 30.39
N SER A 761 -9.16 -21.85 30.41
CA SER A 761 -9.65 -22.77 31.44
C SER A 761 -8.93 -24.12 31.42
N LYS A 762 -8.44 -24.55 30.25
CA LYS A 762 -7.73 -25.82 30.04
C LYS A 762 -6.37 -25.86 30.73
N SER A 763 -5.73 -24.71 30.93
CA SER A 763 -4.45 -24.61 31.65
C SER A 763 -4.60 -24.84 33.15
N TYR A 764 -5.79 -24.73 33.72
CA TYR A 764 -5.98 -24.88 35.17
C TYR A 764 -5.58 -26.28 35.68
N PRO A 765 -4.80 -26.39 36.76
CA PRO A 765 -4.42 -25.34 37.73
C PRO A 765 -3.08 -24.62 37.45
N ASP A 766 -2.45 -24.86 36.31
CA ASP A 766 -1.19 -24.22 35.94
C ASP A 766 -1.40 -22.70 35.68
N PRO A 767 -0.37 -21.87 35.91
CA PRO A 767 -0.49 -20.42 35.72
C PRO A 767 -0.75 -20.06 34.26
N VAL A 768 -1.69 -19.14 34.05
CA VAL A 768 -2.06 -18.61 32.73
C VAL A 768 -2.03 -17.08 32.74
N LEU A 769 -1.61 -16.52 31.61
CA LEU A 769 -1.62 -15.09 31.34
C LEU A 769 -2.22 -14.83 29.97
N TYR A 770 -3.29 -14.05 29.95
CA TYR A 770 -3.97 -13.63 28.73
C TYR A 770 -3.65 -12.18 28.43
N LEU A 771 -3.28 -11.89 27.19
CA LEU A 771 -3.06 -10.54 26.65
C LEU A 771 -3.95 -10.41 25.42
N GLY A 772 -5.07 -9.69 25.52
CA GLY A 772 -6.18 -9.69 24.57
C GLY A 772 -6.53 -8.35 23.96
N TYR A 773 -6.91 -8.36 22.68
CA TYR A 773 -7.59 -7.23 22.04
C TYR A 773 -8.99 -7.72 21.80
N VAL A 774 -9.92 -7.30 22.64
CA VAL A 774 -11.31 -7.70 22.64
C VAL A 774 -12.16 -6.46 22.80
N VAL A 775 -12.99 -6.17 21.80
CA VAL A 775 -13.90 -5.02 21.83
C VAL A 775 -15.03 -5.32 22.82
N MET A 776 -14.84 -4.95 24.07
CA MET A 776 -15.80 -5.12 25.16
C MET A 776 -15.65 -4.02 26.20
N GLN A 777 -16.69 -3.85 27.03
CA GLN A 777 -16.64 -3.03 28.23
C GLN A 777 -16.27 -3.89 29.45
N PRO A 778 -15.48 -3.37 30.40
CA PRO A 778 -15.24 -4.05 31.67
C PRO A 778 -16.55 -4.33 32.41
N LEU A 779 -16.63 -5.45 33.13
CA LEU A 779 -17.79 -5.87 33.94
C LEU A 779 -19.09 -6.09 33.15
N ALA A 780 -19.02 -6.14 31.81
CA ALA A 780 -20.18 -6.43 30.98
C ALA A 780 -20.70 -7.87 31.18
N GLN A 781 -22.02 -8.01 31.30
CA GLN A 781 -22.66 -9.31 31.54
C GLN A 781 -22.80 -10.14 30.26
N LYS A 782 -22.94 -11.46 30.41
CA LYS A 782 -23.24 -12.38 29.29
C LYS A 782 -24.50 -11.92 28.54
N PRO A 783 -24.54 -11.97 27.20
CA PRO A 783 -23.62 -12.68 26.28
C PRO A 783 -22.41 -11.86 25.80
N VAL A 784 -22.13 -10.69 26.39
CA VAL A 784 -20.96 -9.88 26.03
C VAL A 784 -19.67 -10.60 26.48
N PRO A 785 -18.55 -10.52 25.73
CA PRO A 785 -17.34 -11.31 25.98
C PRO A 785 -16.76 -11.30 27.41
N TYR A 786 -16.89 -10.19 28.16
CA TYR A 786 -16.16 -9.99 29.41
C TYR A 786 -16.46 -11.07 30.47
N GLU A 787 -17.73 -11.23 30.86
CA GLU A 787 -18.12 -12.21 31.89
C GLU A 787 -17.83 -13.65 31.44
N ILE A 788 -17.92 -13.95 30.14
CA ILE A 788 -17.56 -15.26 29.56
C ILE A 788 -16.08 -15.53 29.79
N MET A 789 -15.21 -14.59 29.42
CA MET A 789 -13.77 -14.77 29.51
C MET A 789 -13.27 -14.88 30.96
N VAL A 790 -13.78 -14.03 31.86
CA VAL A 790 -13.38 -14.02 33.28
C VAL A 790 -13.92 -15.27 33.99
N THR A 791 -15.22 -15.52 33.89
CA THR A 791 -15.89 -16.59 34.66
C THR A 791 -15.60 -17.97 34.09
N ASP A 792 -15.81 -18.16 32.78
CA ASP A 792 -15.67 -19.48 32.14
C ASP A 792 -14.18 -19.79 31.89
N GLY A 793 -13.36 -18.75 31.68
CA GLY A 793 -11.90 -18.88 31.58
C GLY A 793 -11.19 -19.12 32.90
N ARG A 794 -11.88 -18.91 34.05
CA ARG A 794 -11.31 -19.01 35.40
C ARG A 794 -10.07 -18.13 35.61
N VAL A 795 -10.17 -16.89 35.15
CA VAL A 795 -9.10 -15.88 35.23
C VAL A 795 -9.59 -14.63 35.95
N HIS A 796 -8.65 -13.86 36.49
CA HIS A 796 -8.92 -12.59 37.16
C HIS A 796 -8.59 -11.42 36.24
N ASP A 797 -9.32 -10.32 36.39
CA ASP A 797 -9.02 -9.06 35.70
C ASP A 797 -7.79 -8.39 36.33
N ILE A 798 -7.00 -7.65 35.54
CA ILE A 798 -5.82 -6.94 36.04
C ILE A 798 -6.19 -5.92 37.11
N ASP A 799 -7.30 -5.21 36.92
CA ASP A 799 -7.81 -4.25 37.90
C ASP A 799 -9.30 -3.96 37.68
N GLU A 800 -10.12 -4.15 38.69
CA GLU A 800 -11.58 -3.90 38.62
C GLU A 800 -11.96 -2.41 38.64
N THR A 801 -11.07 -1.53 39.09
CA THR A 801 -11.33 -0.09 39.21
C THR A 801 -11.03 0.67 37.91
N ASP A 802 -10.39 0.02 36.95
CA ASP A 802 -10.08 0.57 35.63
C ASP A 802 -11.25 0.34 34.65
N TRP A 803 -12.28 1.17 34.79
CA TRP A 803 -13.52 1.09 33.99
C TRP A 803 -13.39 1.74 32.60
N ASP A 804 -12.35 2.54 32.35
CA ASP A 804 -12.10 3.25 31.08
C ASP A 804 -11.14 2.45 30.17
N ARG A 805 -11.29 1.12 30.18
CA ARG A 805 -10.61 0.23 29.23
C ARG A 805 -11.52 -0.06 28.05
N TRP A 806 -10.93 0.05 26.87
CA TRP A 806 -11.54 -0.35 25.62
C TRP A 806 -10.51 -1.10 24.79
N CYS A 807 -10.90 -2.24 24.24
CA CYS A 807 -10.09 -3.14 23.43
C CYS A 807 -8.95 -3.89 24.13
N GLU A 808 -8.07 -3.27 24.93
CA GLU A 808 -6.90 -3.97 25.49
C GLU A 808 -7.14 -4.53 26.91
N TYR A 809 -6.98 -5.84 27.08
CA TYR A 809 -7.27 -6.58 28.31
C TYR A 809 -6.17 -7.54 28.72
N ILE A 810 -6.01 -7.70 30.03
CA ILE A 810 -5.03 -8.57 30.63
C ILE A 810 -5.69 -9.37 31.73
N PHE A 811 -5.71 -10.69 31.55
CA PHE A 811 -6.26 -11.61 32.53
C PHE A 811 -5.22 -12.59 33.00
N TYR A 812 -5.31 -13.02 34.25
CA TYR A 812 -4.31 -13.93 34.81
C TYR A 812 -4.90 -14.90 35.82
N HIS A 813 -4.25 -16.05 35.97
CA HIS A 813 -4.50 -17.00 37.05
C HIS A 813 -3.15 -17.61 37.49
N GLY A 814 -3.03 -17.97 38.77
CA GLY A 814 -1.81 -18.60 39.30
C GLY A 814 -0.57 -17.69 39.36
N LEU A 815 -0.73 -16.37 39.29
CA LEU A 815 0.35 -15.36 39.39
C LEU A 815 -0.07 -14.24 40.35
N TYR A 816 0.87 -13.49 40.93
CA TYR A 816 0.57 -12.27 41.71
C TYR A 816 0.99 -11.01 40.94
N CYS A 817 0.05 -10.07 40.77
CA CYS A 817 0.35 -8.75 40.26
C CYS A 817 1.06 -7.92 41.35
N ILE A 818 2.08 -7.15 40.96
CA ILE A 818 2.82 -6.23 41.83
C ILE A 818 2.60 -4.79 41.40
N ALA A 819 2.56 -4.54 40.10
CA ALA A 819 2.36 -3.20 39.56
C ALA A 819 1.59 -3.23 38.23
N TYR A 820 0.79 -2.20 38.00
CA TYR A 820 0.06 -1.96 36.76
C TYR A 820 0.16 -0.49 36.36
N ALA A 821 0.39 -0.22 35.07
CA ALA A 821 0.45 1.14 34.54
C ALA A 821 -0.04 1.22 33.09
N ARG A 822 -0.73 2.31 32.77
CA ARG A 822 -1.11 2.70 31.41
C ARG A 822 -0.24 3.86 30.94
N VAL A 823 0.33 3.74 29.75
CA VAL A 823 1.34 4.68 29.23
C VAL A 823 0.83 5.32 27.97
N SER A 824 0.74 6.65 27.97
CA SER A 824 0.19 7.42 26.86
C SER A 824 0.85 7.11 25.52
N ARG A 825 0.06 7.14 24.46
CA ARG A 825 0.44 6.88 23.07
C ARG A 825 1.56 7.75 22.46
N SER A 826 1.77 8.97 22.99
CA SER A 826 2.70 9.99 22.42
C SER A 826 2.44 10.20 20.91
N THR A 827 3.49 10.40 20.11
CA THR A 827 3.43 10.41 18.65
C THR A 827 3.60 9.02 18.02
N ILE A 828 3.83 7.97 18.83
CA ILE A 828 4.21 6.65 18.31
C ILE A 828 3.01 5.89 17.78
N MET A 829 1.89 5.87 18.51
CA MET A 829 0.68 5.12 18.16
C MET A 829 -0.58 5.95 18.46
N ASP A 830 -1.72 5.39 18.06
CA ASP A 830 -3.06 5.86 18.40
C ASP A 830 -3.57 5.26 19.73
N THR A 831 -3.11 4.07 20.12
CA THR A 831 -3.39 3.42 21.41
C THR A 831 -2.28 3.58 22.45
N GLU A 832 -2.67 3.50 23.71
CA GLU A 832 -1.75 3.46 24.85
C GLU A 832 -1.16 2.07 25.04
N MET A 833 -0.04 1.98 25.78
CA MET A 833 0.55 0.70 26.17
C MET A 833 0.16 0.37 27.60
N GLN A 834 -0.36 -0.83 27.85
CA GLN A 834 -0.54 -1.34 29.22
C GLN A 834 0.67 -2.18 29.62
N ILE A 835 1.14 -1.99 30.86
CA ILE A 835 2.33 -2.63 31.40
C ILE A 835 2.08 -3.13 32.82
N GLU A 836 2.45 -4.38 33.04
CA GLU A 836 2.22 -5.11 34.28
C GLU A 836 3.53 -5.71 34.79
N GLN A 837 3.55 -5.96 36.08
CA GLN A 837 4.64 -6.66 36.74
C GLN A 837 4.05 -7.80 37.56
N PHE A 838 4.44 -9.03 37.24
CA PHE A 838 4.04 -10.24 37.95
C PHE A 838 5.22 -10.84 38.72
N VAL A 839 4.90 -11.45 39.86
CA VAL A 839 5.79 -12.37 40.58
C VAL A 839 5.40 -13.80 40.21
N ILE A 840 6.40 -14.58 39.82
CA ILE A 840 6.24 -16.03 39.62
C ILE A 840 6.71 -16.73 40.88
N LEU A 841 5.84 -17.58 41.41
CA LEU A 841 6.17 -18.41 42.55
C LEU A 841 6.96 -19.63 42.09
N ARG A 842 7.88 -20.07 42.95
CA ARG A 842 8.57 -21.34 42.70
C ARG A 842 7.62 -22.51 42.96
N PRO A 843 7.82 -23.65 42.30
CA PRO A 843 6.93 -24.82 42.45
C PRO A 843 6.82 -25.36 43.89
N ASP A 844 7.76 -25.02 44.77
CA ASP A 844 7.82 -25.39 46.19
C ASP A 844 7.12 -24.40 47.13
N SER A 845 6.62 -23.28 46.60
CA SER A 845 6.13 -22.10 47.32
C SER A 845 4.63 -22.13 47.66
N GLY A 846 4.14 -23.22 48.26
CA GLY A 846 2.75 -23.31 48.78
C GLY A 846 1.62 -23.08 47.75
N ALA A 847 0.37 -23.10 48.20
CA ALA A 847 -0.79 -22.84 47.35
C ALA A 847 -1.02 -21.33 47.16
N ILE A 848 -1.35 -20.92 45.94
CA ILE A 848 -1.71 -19.54 45.61
C ILE A 848 -3.08 -19.24 46.18
N ALA A 849 -3.19 -18.18 46.97
CA ALA A 849 -4.47 -17.66 47.41
C ALA A 849 -5.20 -17.09 46.19
N ASP A 850 -6.32 -17.71 45.82
CA ASP A 850 -7.10 -17.33 44.64
C ASP A 850 -8.35 -16.50 44.99
N ASP A 851 -8.42 -16.00 46.23
CA ASP A 851 -9.48 -15.10 46.66
C ASP A 851 -9.27 -13.67 46.14
N HIS A 852 -10.39 -12.98 45.93
CA HIS A 852 -10.43 -11.62 45.39
C HIS A 852 -9.70 -10.62 46.29
N ASP A 853 -10.00 -10.62 47.60
CA ASP A 853 -9.45 -9.66 48.57
C ASP A 853 -7.92 -9.69 48.65
N SER A 854 -7.31 -10.88 48.57
CA SER A 854 -5.86 -11.07 48.64
C SER A 854 -5.15 -10.60 47.37
N ARG A 855 -5.82 -10.55 46.22
CA ARG A 855 -5.23 -10.17 44.92
C ARG A 855 -5.28 -8.67 44.66
N TYR A 856 -6.34 -7.99 45.08
CA TYR A 856 -6.53 -6.55 44.83
C TYR A 856 -6.07 -5.65 45.97
N LEU A 857 -5.32 -6.19 46.94
CA LEU A 857 -4.81 -5.45 48.10
C LEU A 857 -3.82 -4.37 47.66
N ARG A 858 -4.19 -3.09 47.78
CA ARG A 858 -3.33 -1.95 47.42
C ARG A 858 -2.19 -1.74 48.41
N THR A 859 -1.07 -1.26 47.91
CA THR A 859 0.06 -0.82 48.72
C THR A 859 0.68 0.45 48.19
N TRP A 860 1.41 1.16 49.05
CA TRP A 860 2.30 2.21 48.60
C TRP A 860 3.62 1.62 48.13
N LYS A 861 4.28 2.34 47.22
CA LYS A 861 5.59 1.98 46.66
C LYS A 861 6.64 1.80 47.76
N GLU A 862 6.58 2.63 48.80
CA GLU A 862 7.53 2.67 49.91
C GLU A 862 7.49 1.40 50.77
N GLU A 863 6.38 0.66 50.71
CA GLU A 863 6.17 -0.58 51.47
C GLU A 863 6.64 -1.82 50.70
N LEU A 864 6.89 -1.71 49.40
CA LEU A 864 7.41 -2.80 48.58
C LEU A 864 8.92 -2.94 48.72
N PRO A 865 9.48 -4.17 48.63
CA PRO A 865 10.92 -4.35 48.65
C PRO A 865 11.60 -3.56 47.51
N PRO A 866 12.82 -3.02 47.71
CA PRO A 866 13.49 -2.17 46.73
C PRO A 866 13.65 -2.81 45.34
N ASP A 867 13.73 -4.13 45.28
CA ASP A 867 13.85 -4.90 44.03
C ASP A 867 12.49 -5.10 43.31
N HIS A 868 11.37 -5.07 44.04
CA HIS A 868 10.01 -5.17 43.49
C HIS A 868 9.49 -3.83 43.00
N VAL A 869 10.00 -2.74 43.57
CA VAL A 869 9.79 -1.40 43.06
C VAL A 869 10.56 -1.24 41.76
N CYS A 870 9.87 -1.38 40.63
CA CYS A 870 10.49 -1.29 39.32
C CYS A 870 11.35 -0.01 39.19
N ARG A 871 12.66 -0.19 39.01
CA ARG A 871 13.67 0.87 38.86
C ARG A 871 13.49 1.72 37.58
N VAL A 872 12.49 1.38 36.78
CA VAL A 872 12.20 1.95 35.47
C VAL A 872 10.85 2.68 35.43
N LEU A 873 9.88 2.27 36.26
CA LEU A 873 8.74 3.11 36.69
C LEU A 873 9.21 4.36 37.50
N TRP A 874 10.50 4.43 37.83
CA TRP A 874 11.21 5.46 38.61
C TRP A 874 11.29 6.84 37.96
N LEU A 875 10.83 7.02 36.72
CA LEU A 875 10.57 8.36 36.19
C LEU A 875 9.30 8.99 36.79
N GLY A 876 8.90 8.57 38.00
CA GLY A 876 7.85 9.17 38.83
C GLY A 876 8.11 10.62 39.28
N LEU A 877 9.01 11.36 38.59
CA LEU A 877 9.04 12.83 38.59
C LEU A 877 8.95 13.44 37.17
N TYR A 878 9.20 12.66 36.12
CA TYR A 878 9.26 13.11 34.72
C TYR A 878 8.10 12.59 33.87
N MET A 879 7.42 11.51 34.28
CA MET A 879 6.22 10.94 33.63
C MET A 879 4.90 11.42 34.27
N VAL A 880 4.98 12.27 35.30
CA VAL A 880 3.87 12.56 36.25
C VAL A 880 2.84 13.55 35.71
N ALA A 881 3.14 14.32 34.66
CA ALA A 881 2.17 15.30 34.21
C ALA A 881 2.18 15.53 32.71
N LYS A 882 0.97 15.52 32.13
CA LYS A 882 0.65 16.02 30.78
C LYS A 882 1.23 17.42 30.52
N THR A 883 1.47 18.20 31.58
CA THR A 883 2.02 19.57 31.54
C THR A 883 3.53 19.64 31.32
N THR A 884 4.32 18.60 31.67
CA THR A 884 5.78 18.60 31.51
C THR A 884 6.26 17.85 30.25
N GLY A 885 5.34 17.22 29.51
CA GLY A 885 5.64 16.54 28.25
C GLY A 885 6.29 15.16 28.38
N GLY A 886 6.44 14.64 29.60
CA GLY A 886 6.84 13.25 29.80
C GLY A 886 8.28 12.91 29.38
N VAL A 887 8.60 11.62 29.24
CA VAL A 887 9.84 11.17 28.57
C VAL A 887 9.55 10.86 27.12
N ARG A 888 10.12 11.66 26.20
CA ARG A 888 9.87 11.55 24.75
C ARG A 888 8.36 11.62 24.41
N GLY A 889 7.62 12.46 25.13
CA GLY A 889 6.18 12.63 24.92
C GLY A 889 5.29 11.60 25.62
N HIS A 890 5.85 10.58 26.27
CA HIS A 890 5.09 9.58 27.03
C HIS A 890 4.93 9.98 28.48
N PHE A 891 3.75 9.76 29.06
CA PHE A 891 3.42 9.97 30.48
C PHE A 891 2.42 8.90 30.94
N TYR A 892 2.20 8.78 32.26
CA TYR A 892 1.19 7.86 32.77
C TYR A 892 -0.22 8.36 32.43
N HIS A 893 -1.01 7.50 31.81
CA HIS A 893 -2.38 7.78 31.40
C HIS A 893 -3.35 7.16 32.44
N VAL A 894 -4.52 7.78 32.62
CA VAL A 894 -5.58 7.40 33.58
C VAL A 894 -5.25 7.62 35.07
N PHE A 895 -4.17 7.05 35.59
CA PHE A 895 -3.91 7.01 37.04
C PHE A 895 -2.88 8.04 37.55
N ASP A 896 -2.24 8.81 36.66
CA ASP A 896 -1.10 9.72 36.91
C ASP A 896 0.16 9.07 37.55
N MET A 897 0.02 7.87 38.12
CA MET A 897 1.04 7.03 38.71
C MET A 897 0.72 5.55 38.53
N PRO A 898 1.72 4.66 38.58
CA PRO A 898 1.49 3.22 38.60
C PRO A 898 0.72 2.79 39.85
N LEU A 899 -0.15 1.82 39.67
CA LEU A 899 -0.85 1.13 40.74
C LEU A 899 0.04 0.01 41.29
N TYR A 900 0.07 -0.17 42.61
CA TYR A 900 0.87 -1.18 43.30
C TYR A 900 0.00 -2.08 44.17
N TYR A 901 0.34 -3.37 44.19
CA TYR A 901 -0.38 -4.41 44.94
C TYR A 901 0.54 -5.12 45.93
N LYS A 902 -0.03 -5.50 47.08
CA LYS A 902 0.67 -6.16 48.18
C LYS A 902 0.59 -7.67 48.02
N LEU A 903 1.71 -8.35 48.28
CA LEU A 903 1.72 -9.81 48.37
C LEU A 903 1.06 -10.28 49.69
N PRO A 904 0.24 -11.34 49.67
CA PRO A 904 -0.33 -11.92 50.88
C PRO A 904 0.74 -12.40 51.88
N GLU A 905 0.42 -12.34 53.18
CA GLU A 905 1.33 -12.78 54.24
C GLU A 905 1.62 -14.29 54.14
N GLY A 906 2.91 -14.66 54.11
CA GLY A 906 3.34 -16.07 54.06
C GLY A 906 3.77 -16.58 52.68
N VAL A 907 3.69 -15.76 51.63
CA VAL A 907 4.23 -16.08 50.31
C VAL A 907 5.76 -15.93 50.32
N ALA A 908 6.49 -17.02 50.09
CA ALA A 908 7.95 -17.02 49.96
C ALA A 908 8.36 -16.77 48.49
N LEU A 909 9.33 -15.88 48.27
CA LEU A 909 9.88 -15.47 46.96
C LEU A 909 11.21 -16.19 46.62
#